data_AF-A0A7Y0A0P5-F1
#
_entry.id   AF-A0A7Y0A0P5-F1
#
_cell.length_a   1.000
_cell.length_b   1.000
_cell.length_c   1.000
_cell.angle_alpha   90.00
_cell.angle_beta   90.00
_cell.angle_gamma   90.00
#
_symmetry.space_group_name_H-M   'P 1'
#
loop_
_entity.id
_entity.type
_entity.pdbx_description
1 polymer ?
#
loop_
_entity_poly.entity_id
_entity_poly.type
_entity_poly.pdbx_seq_one_letter_code
_entity_poly.pdbx_strand_id
1 'polypeptide(L)'
;MTTNQNNQAGLESHLKEMGEENNQLLLELHRVQEELEQYYLRNEELENAGRSASPGDIALAKGWVDDELPDVLAESHRFQALVETQKKIYQLEAQNSLTAKLGNILIRSVDSPGSLLSVPGKLGKIWWTSSRQTPPRLLGGKGFDKVIAAYNEGGLDAVEKLLVGVVVSPAMRANAYTALARHLASSDRVKAAEAARRAHALDPKPYRLKWLAFKLHDAGDVVEAEAMLDILPPDTSFSDSEARQAGRLRYEAKNARQRDAKQKTGFSESRAAMATKLTNLEKARDAQAKLAAERAREIDGLKKVRAKLEAEKSTLARWQADTVRLAEERARKIDELKQTQARLEAEKSVLAARQAGTASLADERAQEIDGLKQALAWLDAEKSALAERLAETVDLADERAQEIDGLKHAQAQLEVEKSALSEQQVETEKLAEERAQAIDGLKQAQARLETENSALAARQADTAKLADERAREIDALKQMQAKLETDKSALAGWQADTAKLAEERVREIGALKQVQGKLEAEKSALAERQAETAKLAEERAKEIDGLKQAQAKLETEKSALAGRQAEAAKLAEERARKIDELKEAQAKLDAEKSALAGRQAEAAKLAEERARKIDELKQAQTKLENEKSALAARQADTTKLAEEHAKEIDGVKQAHAKLDAEKSALAGRQAEAAKLAEERARKIEELKQAHATLETEKSALAGRQAEATKLAEERARKIDELKQTQTKLETEKSALAGRQAEAAKLAEERARKIDELKQTQTKLEAEKTALRTRNQISARKNKGDDDIDDLIVDLEMFFTGKAIVYVDVGAYVGGVFLKIKRMAKKFRIHEAHLFEPNPVSYEQLLTNLAGSSGSVVHTYNLAVSESNEANQLVKAGSMTKALSNDVQIKNGPSDIFVVDCVGLDAQKSIFTDGKINLLKIDVEGKELDVLASARQLLATQSVDILYIEVGFNVSGTQQTYFAEIDRLLQSFGYRVLRIYEQKEEWMSDSPLLRRANIAYMSEKFANAHPLTLMRELQDLKARLNELMASDSKDKK
;
A
#
# COMPACT_ATOMS: atom_id res chain seq x y z
N MET A 1 -83.79 -28.80 26.09
CA MET A 1 -82.87 -27.66 26.22
C MET A 1 -81.44 -28.18 26.08
N THR A 2 -80.97 -28.43 24.86
CA THR A 2 -79.74 -29.22 24.64
C THR A 2 -78.94 -28.83 23.40
N THR A 3 -79.51 -28.09 22.45
CA THR A 3 -78.82 -27.63 21.23
C THR A 3 -77.93 -26.40 21.43
N ASN A 4 -78.14 -25.61 22.48
CA ASN A 4 -77.41 -24.34 22.66
C ASN A 4 -76.06 -24.49 23.39
N GLN A 5 -75.89 -25.54 24.21
CA GLN A 5 -74.68 -25.72 25.02
C GLN A 5 -73.43 -26.06 24.19
N ASN A 6 -73.56 -26.82 23.09
CA ASN A 6 -72.41 -27.15 22.24
C ASN A 6 -71.85 -25.90 21.52
N ASN A 7 -72.71 -24.99 21.05
CA ASN A 7 -72.24 -23.72 20.48
C ASN A 7 -71.56 -22.86 21.54
N GLN A 8 -72.08 -22.83 22.78
CA GLN A 8 -71.51 -22.05 23.87
C GLN A 8 -70.12 -22.59 24.29
N ALA A 9 -69.97 -23.91 24.45
CA ALA A 9 -68.69 -24.55 24.72
C ALA A 9 -67.68 -24.37 23.56
N GLY A 10 -68.14 -24.39 22.31
CA GLY A 10 -67.30 -24.07 21.14
C GLY A 10 -66.82 -22.62 21.14
N LEU A 11 -67.70 -21.67 21.48
CA LEU A 11 -67.35 -20.26 21.61
C LEU A 11 -66.36 -20.01 22.76
N GLU A 12 -66.57 -20.65 23.92
CA GLU A 12 -65.67 -20.56 25.07
C GLU A 12 -64.30 -21.18 24.76
N SER A 13 -64.25 -22.30 24.04
CA SER A 13 -62.99 -22.89 23.55
C SER A 13 -62.24 -21.93 22.62
N HIS A 14 -62.94 -21.35 21.63
CA HIS A 14 -62.30 -20.48 20.64
C HIS A 14 -61.92 -19.10 21.21
N LEU A 15 -62.70 -18.56 22.17
CA LEU A 15 -62.32 -17.36 22.93
C LEU A 15 -61.10 -17.61 23.83
N LYS A 16 -60.95 -18.82 24.36
CA LYS A 16 -59.77 -19.21 25.16
C LYS A 16 -58.54 -19.42 24.28
N GLU A 17 -58.69 -20.09 23.14
CA GLU A 17 -57.67 -20.26 22.11
C GLU A 17 -57.17 -18.90 21.59
N MET A 18 -58.08 -18.01 21.18
CA MET A 18 -57.78 -16.63 20.78
C MET A 18 -57.19 -15.79 21.92
N GLY A 19 -57.52 -16.09 23.18
CA GLY A 19 -56.90 -15.47 24.36
C GLY A 19 -55.48 -15.97 24.65
N GLU A 20 -55.20 -17.23 24.34
CA GLU A 20 -53.86 -17.83 24.41
C GLU A 20 -52.97 -17.34 23.25
N GLU A 21 -53.52 -17.21 22.03
CA GLU A 21 -52.88 -16.56 20.89
C GLU A 21 -52.59 -15.08 21.16
N ASN A 22 -53.55 -14.30 21.66
CA ASN A 22 -53.31 -12.89 22.01
C ASN A 22 -52.26 -12.74 23.12
N ASN A 23 -52.18 -13.66 24.09
CA ASN A 23 -51.11 -13.65 25.09
C ASN A 23 -49.75 -14.01 24.48
N GLN A 24 -49.68 -14.93 23.51
CA GLN A 24 -48.44 -15.22 22.77
C GLN A 24 -48.00 -14.00 21.94
N LEU A 25 -48.93 -13.36 21.22
CA LEU A 25 -48.66 -12.12 20.48
C LEU A 25 -48.23 -10.97 21.40
N LEU A 26 -48.80 -10.84 22.60
CA LEU A 26 -48.36 -9.88 23.61
C LEU A 26 -46.95 -10.18 24.13
N LEU A 27 -46.60 -11.46 24.34
CA LEU A 27 -45.26 -11.86 24.75
C LEU A 27 -44.22 -11.64 23.65
N GLU A 28 -44.56 -11.93 22.38
CA GLU A 28 -43.68 -11.62 21.24
C GLU A 28 -43.57 -10.12 20.99
N LEU A 29 -44.67 -9.35 21.11
CA LEU A 29 -44.62 -7.88 21.01
C LEU A 29 -43.79 -7.27 22.14
N HIS A 30 -43.92 -7.76 23.38
CA HIS A 30 -43.13 -7.28 24.50
C HIS A 30 -41.65 -7.62 24.33
N ARG A 31 -41.33 -8.82 23.83
CA ARG A 31 -39.96 -9.18 23.47
C ARG A 31 -39.41 -8.33 22.32
N VAL A 32 -40.22 -8.02 21.30
CA VAL A 32 -39.83 -7.10 20.22
C VAL A 32 -39.64 -5.68 20.77
N GLN A 33 -40.41 -5.25 21.78
CA GLN A 33 -40.12 -4.01 22.51
C GLN A 33 -38.81 -4.10 23.30
N GLU A 34 -38.53 -5.17 24.05
CA GLU A 34 -37.25 -5.34 24.76
C GLU A 34 -36.05 -5.35 23.80
N GLU A 35 -36.17 -6.00 22.64
CA GLU A 35 -35.13 -6.03 21.61
C GLU A 35 -35.00 -4.63 20.94
N LEU A 36 -36.11 -3.91 20.68
CA LEU A 36 -36.09 -2.54 20.16
C LEU A 36 -35.57 -1.51 21.17
N GLU A 37 -35.85 -1.66 22.47
CA GLU A 37 -35.33 -0.81 23.54
C GLU A 37 -33.83 -1.07 23.74
N GLN A 38 -33.36 -2.32 23.64
CA GLN A 38 -31.93 -2.62 23.59
C GLN A 38 -31.25 -2.02 22.35
N TYR A 39 -31.89 -2.05 21.17
CA TYR A 39 -31.38 -1.37 19.98
C TYR A 39 -31.41 0.16 20.12
N TYR A 40 -32.44 0.73 20.74
CA TYR A 40 -32.57 2.17 20.98
C TYR A 40 -31.50 2.65 21.97
N LEU A 41 -31.37 2.00 23.14
CA LEU A 41 -30.34 2.32 24.13
C LEU A 41 -28.94 2.18 23.54
N ARG A 42 -28.67 1.13 22.75
CA ARG A 42 -27.39 0.95 22.05
C ARG A 42 -27.14 2.04 20.98
N ASN A 43 -28.18 2.53 20.31
CA ASN A 43 -28.06 3.65 19.38
C ASN A 43 -27.88 4.99 20.12
N GLU A 44 -28.52 5.17 21.28
CA GLU A 44 -28.34 6.33 22.16
C GLU A 44 -26.93 6.36 22.78
N GLU A 45 -26.38 5.20 23.16
CA GLU A 45 -24.97 5.05 23.53
C GLU A 45 -24.03 5.44 22.37
N LEU A 46 -24.34 5.01 21.13
CA LEU A 46 -23.57 5.37 19.93
C LEU A 46 -23.69 6.86 19.56
N GLU A 47 -24.86 7.49 19.70
CA GLU A 47 -25.04 8.92 19.46
C GLU A 47 -24.38 9.78 20.53
N ASN A 48 -24.44 9.38 21.80
CA ASN A 48 -23.75 10.08 22.88
C ASN A 48 -22.23 9.91 22.78
N ALA A 49 -21.73 8.72 22.44
CA ALA A 49 -20.31 8.52 22.10
C ALA A 49 -19.91 9.40 20.89
N GLY A 50 -20.74 9.47 19.86
CA GLY A 50 -20.54 10.33 18.68
C GLY A 50 -20.44 11.83 18.96
N ARG A 51 -20.82 12.29 20.17
CA ARG A 51 -20.74 13.70 20.59
C ARG A 51 -19.50 14.04 21.45
N SER A 52 -18.67 13.06 21.83
CA SER A 52 -17.42 13.33 22.59
C SER A 52 -16.25 12.37 22.37
N ALA A 53 -16.37 11.33 21.54
CA ALA A 53 -15.33 10.32 21.34
C ALA A 53 -14.34 10.64 20.20
N SER A 54 -13.17 9.97 20.23
CA SER A 54 -12.13 10.09 19.20
C SER A 54 -12.38 9.05 18.08
N PRO A 55 -11.84 9.20 16.85
CA PRO A 55 -12.08 8.25 15.75
C PRO A 55 -11.60 6.79 15.95
N GLY A 56 -11.06 6.43 17.13
CA GLY A 56 -10.74 5.04 17.48
C GLY A 56 -11.95 4.21 17.88
N ASP A 57 -12.90 4.78 18.62
CA ASP A 57 -13.96 4.01 19.29
C ASP A 57 -15.00 3.43 18.32
N ILE A 58 -15.18 4.09 17.16
CA ILE A 58 -16.05 3.62 16.06
C ILE A 58 -15.61 2.24 15.53
N ALA A 59 -14.32 1.87 15.68
CA ALA A 59 -13.79 0.58 15.23
C ALA A 59 -14.19 -0.62 16.12
N LEU A 60 -14.75 -0.38 17.32
CA LEU A 60 -15.19 -1.43 18.25
C LEU A 60 -16.67 -1.83 18.06
N ALA A 61 -17.47 -1.00 17.35
CA ALA A 61 -18.90 -1.24 17.19
C ALA A 61 -19.26 -2.25 16.07
N LYS A 62 -18.38 -2.41 15.06
CA LYS A 62 -18.46 -3.51 14.10
C LYS A 62 -17.75 -4.74 14.66
N GLY A 63 -18.39 -5.91 14.56
CA GLY A 63 -17.79 -7.18 14.94
C GLY A 63 -16.47 -7.42 14.19
N TRP A 64 -15.47 -7.96 14.88
CA TRP A 64 -14.18 -8.27 14.26
C TRP A 64 -14.33 -9.44 13.29
N VAL A 65 -13.73 -9.33 12.10
CA VAL A 65 -13.73 -10.39 11.07
C VAL A 65 -13.14 -11.71 11.62
N ASP A 66 -12.23 -11.63 12.60
CA ASP A 66 -11.69 -12.81 13.30
C ASP A 66 -12.72 -13.58 14.15
N ASP A 67 -13.86 -13.00 14.54
CA ASP A 67 -14.91 -13.72 15.28
C ASP A 67 -15.75 -14.65 14.37
N GLU A 68 -15.75 -14.43 13.04
CA GLU A 68 -16.49 -15.27 12.07
C GLU A 68 -15.86 -16.67 11.92
N LEU A 69 -14.53 -16.77 11.86
CA LEU A 69 -13.84 -18.04 11.60
C LEU A 69 -14.07 -19.10 12.71
N PRO A 70 -13.99 -18.77 14.02
CA PRO A 70 -14.34 -19.72 15.07
C PRO A 70 -15.81 -20.13 15.06
N ASP A 71 -16.73 -19.24 14.67
CA ASP A 71 -18.16 -19.57 14.63
C ASP A 71 -18.49 -20.47 13.42
N VAL A 72 -17.91 -20.22 12.25
CA VAL A 72 -18.00 -21.13 11.08
C VAL A 72 -17.41 -22.51 11.40
N LEU A 73 -16.31 -22.58 12.15
CA LEU A 73 -15.75 -23.86 12.62
C LEU A 73 -16.67 -24.55 13.64
N ALA A 74 -17.29 -23.80 14.56
CA ALA A 74 -18.24 -24.32 15.52
C ALA A 74 -19.53 -24.86 14.85
N GLU A 75 -19.98 -24.26 13.74
CA GLU A 75 -21.07 -24.79 12.93
C GLU A 75 -20.65 -26.00 12.10
N SER A 76 -19.46 -25.99 11.49
CA SER A 76 -18.88 -27.14 10.79
C SER A 76 -18.81 -28.38 11.70
N HIS A 77 -18.38 -28.22 12.96
CA HIS A 77 -18.43 -29.29 13.97
C HIS A 77 -19.87 -29.76 14.27
N ARG A 78 -20.88 -28.88 14.24
CA ARG A 78 -22.30 -29.28 14.41
C ARG A 78 -22.77 -30.14 13.24
N PHE A 79 -22.49 -29.74 12.01
CA PHE A 79 -22.88 -30.50 10.83
C PHE A 79 -22.16 -31.86 10.75
N GLN A 80 -20.87 -31.92 11.14
CA GLN A 80 -20.15 -33.19 11.27
C GLN A 80 -20.80 -34.12 12.31
N ALA A 81 -21.07 -33.62 13.52
CA ALA A 81 -21.73 -34.39 14.57
C ALA A 81 -23.13 -34.88 14.17
N LEU A 82 -23.90 -34.04 13.47
CA LEU A 82 -25.22 -34.39 12.93
C LEU A 82 -25.10 -35.51 11.88
N VAL A 83 -24.23 -35.38 10.89
CA VAL A 83 -24.03 -36.39 9.83
C VAL A 83 -23.53 -37.72 10.41
N GLU A 84 -22.59 -37.70 11.36
CA GLU A 84 -22.15 -38.93 12.05
C GLU A 84 -23.28 -39.58 12.84
N THR A 85 -24.08 -38.81 13.56
CA THR A 85 -25.17 -39.31 14.38
C THR A 85 -26.31 -39.85 13.52
N GLN A 86 -26.63 -39.19 12.41
CA GLN A 86 -27.60 -39.64 11.42
C GLN A 86 -27.14 -40.96 10.77
N LYS A 87 -25.85 -41.09 10.45
CA LYS A 87 -25.25 -42.33 9.95
C LYS A 87 -25.31 -43.47 10.98
N LYS A 88 -25.02 -43.21 12.26
CA LYS A 88 -25.16 -44.18 13.37
C LYS A 88 -26.61 -44.65 13.50
N ILE A 89 -27.58 -43.73 13.51
CA ILE A 89 -29.01 -44.02 13.64
C ILE A 89 -29.51 -44.84 12.45
N TYR A 90 -29.24 -44.39 11.22
CA TYR A 90 -29.65 -45.11 10.00
C TYR A 90 -29.07 -46.52 9.93
N GLN A 91 -27.82 -46.73 10.36
CA GLN A 91 -27.24 -48.08 10.47
C GLN A 91 -27.97 -48.95 11.51
N LEU A 92 -28.30 -48.41 12.69
CA LEU A 92 -29.06 -49.12 13.71
C LEU A 92 -30.49 -49.45 13.26
N GLU A 93 -31.15 -48.54 12.55
CA GLU A 93 -32.49 -48.75 11.99
C GLU A 93 -32.49 -49.78 10.86
N ALA A 94 -31.53 -49.68 9.92
CA ALA A 94 -31.37 -50.65 8.85
C ALA A 94 -31.12 -52.07 9.38
N GLN A 95 -30.22 -52.23 10.37
CA GLN A 95 -29.97 -53.50 11.05
C GLN A 95 -31.19 -54.00 11.84
N ASN A 96 -31.99 -53.09 12.41
CA ASN A 96 -33.19 -53.45 13.16
C ASN A 96 -34.46 -53.61 12.31
N SER A 97 -34.41 -53.29 11.02
CA SER A 97 -35.56 -53.36 10.11
C SER A 97 -36.11 -54.79 10.00
N LEU A 98 -37.42 -54.90 9.75
CA LEU A 98 -38.08 -56.20 9.58
C LEU A 98 -37.53 -56.93 8.34
N THR A 99 -37.24 -56.21 7.26
CA THR A 99 -36.63 -56.73 6.04
C THR A 99 -35.22 -57.28 6.27
N ALA A 100 -34.33 -56.56 6.98
CA ALA A 100 -33.00 -57.10 7.32
C ALA A 100 -33.09 -58.29 8.28
N LYS A 101 -34.02 -58.28 9.25
CA LYS A 101 -34.23 -59.41 10.16
C LYS A 101 -34.76 -60.66 9.44
N LEU A 102 -35.70 -60.51 8.52
CA LEU A 102 -36.19 -61.60 7.67
C LEU A 102 -35.11 -62.10 6.71
N GLY A 103 -34.36 -61.20 6.06
CA GLY A 103 -33.25 -61.54 5.18
C GLY A 103 -32.15 -62.35 5.89
N ASN A 104 -31.75 -61.94 7.09
CA ASN A 104 -30.81 -62.69 7.92
C ASN A 104 -31.33 -64.08 8.35
N ILE A 105 -32.65 -64.25 8.54
CA ILE A 105 -33.25 -65.56 8.83
C ILE A 105 -33.26 -66.45 7.58
N LEU A 106 -33.53 -65.88 6.40
CA LEU A 106 -33.52 -66.59 5.12
C LEU A 106 -32.11 -67.03 4.73
N ILE A 107 -31.11 -66.14 4.78
CA ILE A 107 -29.70 -66.46 4.50
C ILE A 107 -29.24 -67.63 5.39
N ARG A 108 -29.42 -67.51 6.72
CA ARG A 108 -29.09 -68.57 7.69
C ARG A 108 -29.95 -69.84 7.59
N SER A 109 -30.92 -69.88 6.67
CA SER A 109 -31.69 -71.10 6.35
C SER A 109 -31.19 -71.84 5.11
N VAL A 110 -30.29 -71.22 4.32
CA VAL A 110 -29.60 -71.86 3.18
C VAL A 110 -28.39 -72.67 3.64
N ASP A 111 -27.69 -72.21 4.69
CA ASP A 111 -26.46 -72.84 5.22
C ASP A 111 -26.65 -74.26 5.81
N SER A 112 -27.88 -74.77 5.93
CA SER A 112 -28.13 -76.12 6.45
C SER A 112 -29.47 -76.71 5.97
N PRO A 113 -29.48 -77.88 5.30
CA PRO A 113 -30.70 -78.49 4.75
C PRO A 113 -31.82 -78.72 5.78
N GLY A 114 -31.48 -79.10 7.01
CA GLY A 114 -32.46 -79.31 8.09
C GLY A 114 -33.09 -78.02 8.62
N SER A 115 -32.53 -76.86 8.28
CA SER A 115 -32.97 -75.57 8.84
C SER A 115 -34.13 -74.93 8.07
N LEU A 116 -34.32 -75.26 6.79
CA LEU A 116 -35.45 -74.79 5.96
C LEU A 116 -36.81 -75.17 6.56
N LEU A 117 -36.96 -76.43 7.00
CA LEU A 117 -38.17 -76.92 7.69
C LEU A 117 -38.47 -76.17 9.01
N SER A 118 -37.48 -75.50 9.60
CA SER A 118 -37.67 -74.73 10.83
C SER A 118 -38.14 -73.28 10.62
N VAL A 119 -38.17 -72.78 9.38
CA VAL A 119 -38.50 -71.38 9.08
C VAL A 119 -39.92 -70.99 9.54
N PRO A 120 -41.00 -71.76 9.26
CA PRO A 120 -42.34 -71.44 9.76
C PRO A 120 -42.41 -71.40 11.29
N GLY A 121 -41.75 -72.34 11.97
CA GLY A 121 -41.69 -72.39 13.43
C GLY A 121 -40.88 -71.25 14.06
N LYS A 122 -39.83 -70.77 13.37
CA LYS A 122 -39.05 -69.58 13.77
C LYS A 122 -39.87 -68.29 13.61
N LEU A 123 -40.60 -68.13 12.50
CA LEU A 123 -41.51 -67.01 12.28
C LEU A 123 -42.65 -66.99 13.30
N GLY A 124 -43.27 -68.15 13.57
CA GLY A 124 -44.28 -68.31 14.62
C GLY A 124 -43.75 -67.96 16.02
N LYS A 125 -42.50 -68.33 16.35
CA LYS A 125 -41.84 -67.91 17.60
C LYS A 125 -41.59 -66.41 17.68
N ILE A 126 -41.25 -65.74 16.57
CA ILE A 126 -41.10 -64.28 16.55
C ILE A 126 -42.46 -63.60 16.79
N TRP A 127 -43.53 -64.06 16.12
CA TRP A 127 -44.89 -63.56 16.33
C TRP A 127 -45.38 -63.76 17.78
N TRP A 128 -45.14 -64.94 18.37
CA TRP A 128 -45.53 -65.25 19.75
C TRP A 128 -44.68 -64.54 20.83
N THR A 129 -43.40 -64.27 20.55
CA THR A 129 -42.54 -63.49 21.47
C THR A 129 -42.79 -61.98 21.38
N SER A 130 -43.26 -61.47 20.23
CA SER A 130 -43.70 -60.08 20.09
C SER A 130 -45.05 -59.79 20.77
N SER A 131 -45.90 -60.78 20.97
CA SER A 131 -47.21 -60.62 21.62
C SER A 131 -47.17 -60.73 23.17
N ARG A 132 -46.02 -61.08 23.76
CA ARG A 132 -45.83 -61.09 25.22
C ARG A 132 -45.50 -59.69 25.78
N GLN A 133 -46.54 -58.95 26.16
CA GLN A 133 -46.39 -57.60 26.73
C GLN A 133 -45.90 -57.55 28.20
N THR A 134 -46.11 -58.61 28.99
CA THR A 134 -45.74 -58.64 30.42
C THR A 134 -44.29 -59.12 30.65
N PRO A 135 -43.44 -58.38 31.39
CA PRO A 135 -42.08 -58.82 31.71
C PRO A 135 -42.03 -60.14 32.51
N PRO A 136 -41.13 -61.08 32.20
CA PRO A 136 -41.01 -62.35 32.94
C PRO A 136 -40.59 -62.18 34.40
N ARG A 137 -41.06 -63.09 35.29
CA ARG A 137 -40.56 -63.25 36.67
C ARG A 137 -39.06 -63.58 36.76
N LEU A 138 -38.45 -64.01 35.65
CA LEU A 138 -37.00 -64.21 35.52
C LEU A 138 -36.22 -62.89 35.43
N LEU A 139 -36.83 -61.82 34.92
CA LEU A 139 -36.22 -60.48 34.85
C LEU A 139 -36.61 -59.57 36.04
N GLY A 140 -37.47 -60.05 36.95
CA GLY A 140 -37.99 -59.24 38.07
C GLY A 140 -39.36 -58.61 37.81
N GLY A 141 -40.14 -59.10 36.83
CA GLY A 141 -41.49 -58.57 36.60
C GLY A 141 -41.48 -57.09 36.19
N LYS A 142 -42.50 -56.33 36.61
CA LYS A 142 -42.73 -54.95 36.13
C LYS A 142 -41.60 -53.95 36.46
N GLY A 143 -40.86 -54.15 37.56
CA GLY A 143 -39.74 -53.28 37.96
C GLY A 143 -38.41 -53.61 37.28
N PHE A 144 -38.29 -54.79 36.67
CA PHE A 144 -37.02 -55.39 36.21
C PHE A 144 -35.98 -55.57 37.34
N ASP A 145 -36.43 -55.83 38.56
CA ASP A 145 -35.60 -55.80 39.78
C ASP A 145 -34.39 -56.77 39.74
N LYS A 146 -34.50 -57.90 39.02
CA LYS A 146 -33.38 -58.85 38.83
C LYS A 146 -32.33 -58.37 37.84
N VAL A 147 -32.70 -57.46 36.93
CA VAL A 147 -31.75 -56.78 36.03
C VAL A 147 -30.93 -55.77 36.83
N ILE A 148 -31.55 -55.09 37.80
CA ILE A 148 -30.86 -54.19 38.73
C ILE A 148 -29.94 -55.00 39.66
N ALA A 149 -30.40 -56.13 40.20
CA ALA A 149 -29.56 -57.03 40.99
C ALA A 149 -28.34 -57.54 40.21
N ALA A 150 -28.53 -58.03 38.98
CA ALA A 150 -27.44 -58.48 38.12
C ALA A 150 -26.43 -57.37 37.78
N TYR A 151 -26.88 -56.12 37.64
CA TYR A 151 -25.98 -54.97 37.49
C TYR A 151 -25.11 -54.76 38.74
N ASN A 152 -25.70 -54.86 39.93
CA ASN A 152 -24.97 -54.69 41.19
C ASN A 152 -24.00 -55.85 41.47
N GLU A 153 -24.27 -57.05 40.94
CA GLU A 153 -23.41 -58.24 41.06
C GLU A 153 -22.25 -58.27 40.05
N GLY A 154 -22.44 -57.74 38.83
CA GLY A 154 -21.45 -57.88 37.75
C GLY A 154 -21.60 -56.91 36.57
N GLY A 155 -22.18 -55.73 36.79
CA GLY A 155 -22.29 -54.64 35.83
C GLY A 155 -23.14 -54.95 34.59
N LEU A 156 -22.90 -54.19 33.52
CA LEU A 156 -23.65 -54.32 32.26
C LEU A 156 -23.45 -55.68 31.58
N ASP A 157 -22.35 -56.37 31.84
CA ASP A 157 -22.04 -57.67 31.23
C ASP A 157 -22.79 -58.82 31.91
N ALA A 158 -23.04 -58.73 33.22
CA ALA A 158 -23.95 -59.64 33.93
C ALA A 158 -25.41 -59.40 33.51
N VAL A 159 -25.81 -58.14 33.34
CA VAL A 159 -27.11 -57.76 32.73
C VAL A 159 -27.26 -58.34 31.33
N GLU A 160 -26.23 -58.24 30.49
CA GLU A 160 -26.28 -58.74 29.12
C GLU A 160 -26.37 -60.27 29.09
N LYS A 161 -25.58 -60.98 29.92
CA LYS A 161 -25.69 -62.44 30.09
C LYS A 161 -27.10 -62.87 30.53
N LEU A 162 -27.70 -62.16 31.50
CA LEU A 162 -29.08 -62.41 31.95
C LEU A 162 -30.09 -62.18 30.81
N LEU A 163 -29.99 -61.07 30.10
CA LEU A 163 -30.92 -60.73 29.02
C LEU A 163 -30.77 -61.64 27.79
N VAL A 164 -29.55 -62.09 27.47
CA VAL A 164 -29.27 -63.09 26.43
C VAL A 164 -29.82 -64.46 26.80
N GLY A 165 -29.62 -64.91 28.05
CA GLY A 165 -30.09 -66.20 28.56
C GLY A 165 -31.61 -66.34 28.65
N VAL A 166 -32.36 -65.23 28.68
CA VAL A 166 -33.84 -65.25 28.65
C VAL A 166 -34.37 -65.00 27.23
N VAL A 167 -35.30 -65.84 26.80
CA VAL A 167 -36.03 -65.69 25.52
C VAL A 167 -37.09 -64.59 25.64
N VAL A 168 -36.69 -63.37 25.28
CA VAL A 168 -37.54 -62.16 25.25
C VAL A 168 -37.30 -61.37 23.95
N SER A 169 -38.29 -60.56 23.55
CA SER A 169 -38.21 -59.70 22.36
C SER A 169 -37.18 -58.56 22.53
N PRO A 170 -36.63 -57.99 21.44
CA PRO A 170 -35.69 -56.87 21.51
C PRO A 170 -36.26 -55.66 22.26
N ALA A 171 -37.53 -55.31 22.04
CA ALA A 171 -38.22 -54.24 22.78
C ALA A 171 -38.32 -54.52 24.28
N MET A 172 -38.47 -55.78 24.71
CA MET A 172 -38.46 -56.16 26.12
C MET A 172 -37.05 -56.06 26.74
N ARG A 173 -35.99 -56.36 25.97
CA ARG A 173 -34.60 -56.10 26.39
C ARG A 173 -34.30 -54.60 26.47
N ALA A 174 -34.80 -53.81 25.52
CA ALA A 174 -34.72 -52.35 25.54
C ALA A 174 -35.48 -51.74 26.74
N ASN A 175 -36.63 -52.32 27.13
CA ASN A 175 -37.33 -51.93 28.36
C ASN A 175 -36.51 -52.24 29.62
N ALA A 176 -35.83 -53.39 29.69
CA ALA A 176 -34.94 -53.73 30.80
C ALA A 176 -33.77 -52.74 30.92
N TYR A 177 -33.08 -52.41 29.81
CA TYR A 177 -32.03 -51.39 29.83
C TYR A 177 -32.57 -49.97 30.13
N THR A 178 -33.81 -49.64 29.75
CA THR A 178 -34.47 -48.39 30.18
C THR A 178 -34.79 -48.37 31.67
N ALA A 179 -35.21 -49.49 32.28
CA ALA A 179 -35.40 -49.56 33.73
C ALA A 179 -34.05 -49.37 34.47
N LEU A 180 -32.99 -50.02 33.98
CA LEU A 180 -31.63 -49.87 34.52
C LEU A 180 -31.11 -48.42 34.37
N ALA A 181 -31.21 -47.81 33.18
CA ALA A 181 -30.80 -46.43 32.97
C ALA A 181 -31.61 -45.40 33.76
N ARG A 182 -32.85 -45.72 34.18
CA ARG A 182 -33.61 -44.91 35.16
C ARG A 182 -33.06 -45.08 36.58
N HIS A 183 -32.73 -46.29 36.99
CA HIS A 183 -32.14 -46.57 38.31
C HIS A 183 -30.75 -45.90 38.47
N LEU A 184 -29.94 -45.91 37.40
CA LEU A 184 -28.60 -45.32 37.41
C LEU A 184 -28.59 -43.79 37.25
N ALA A 185 -29.67 -43.16 36.76
CA ALA A 185 -29.68 -41.73 36.45
C ALA A 185 -29.37 -40.79 37.64
N SER A 186 -29.57 -41.24 38.88
CA SER A 186 -29.23 -40.48 40.10
C SER A 186 -27.87 -40.85 40.72
N SER A 187 -27.24 -41.95 40.30
CA SER A 187 -26.01 -42.48 40.91
C SER A 187 -24.80 -42.47 39.96
N ASP A 188 -24.98 -42.90 38.71
CA ASP A 188 -23.96 -42.86 37.67
C ASP A 188 -24.59 -42.46 36.33
N ARG A 189 -24.39 -41.19 35.96
CA ARG A 189 -24.94 -40.60 34.73
C ARG A 189 -24.29 -41.18 33.47
N VAL A 190 -23.01 -41.57 33.53
CA VAL A 190 -22.28 -42.15 32.39
C VAL A 190 -22.79 -43.56 32.11
N LYS A 191 -22.99 -44.38 33.15
CA LYS A 191 -23.59 -45.72 32.99
C LYS A 191 -25.08 -45.67 32.70
N ALA A 192 -25.80 -44.65 33.16
CA ALA A 192 -27.17 -44.37 32.71
C ALA A 192 -27.23 -44.07 31.20
N ALA A 193 -26.30 -43.25 30.68
CA ALA A 193 -26.17 -42.97 29.25
C ALA A 193 -25.76 -44.21 28.45
N GLU A 194 -24.83 -45.02 28.95
CA GLU A 194 -24.42 -46.28 28.29
C GLU A 194 -25.59 -47.28 28.23
N ALA A 195 -26.33 -47.47 29.32
CA ALA A 195 -27.51 -48.33 29.35
C ALA A 195 -28.65 -47.77 28.46
N ALA A 196 -28.84 -46.45 28.38
CA ALA A 196 -29.75 -45.84 27.41
C ALA A 196 -29.31 -46.07 25.95
N ARG A 197 -28.00 -46.05 25.66
CA ARG A 197 -27.44 -46.34 24.33
C ARG A 197 -27.66 -47.80 23.95
N ARG A 198 -27.44 -48.75 24.88
CA ARG A 198 -27.80 -50.18 24.70
C ARG A 198 -29.31 -50.37 24.50
N ALA A 199 -30.16 -49.61 25.20
CA ALA A 199 -31.61 -49.64 25.01
C ALA A 199 -32.04 -49.17 23.60
N HIS A 200 -31.45 -48.09 23.08
CA HIS A 200 -31.71 -47.60 21.73
C HIS A 200 -31.23 -48.58 20.65
N ALA A 201 -30.05 -49.19 20.81
CA ALA A 201 -29.51 -50.13 19.83
C ALA A 201 -30.39 -51.38 19.62
N LEU A 202 -31.17 -51.76 20.63
CA LEU A 202 -32.10 -52.91 20.61
C LEU A 202 -33.51 -52.58 20.09
N ASP A 203 -33.92 -51.31 20.14
CA ASP A 203 -35.23 -50.80 19.72
C ASP A 203 -35.07 -49.33 19.26
N PRO A 204 -34.56 -49.05 18.05
CA PRO A 204 -34.39 -47.67 17.60
C PRO A 204 -35.77 -47.03 17.39
N LYS A 205 -36.12 -46.08 18.26
CA LYS A 205 -37.42 -45.39 18.29
C LYS A 205 -37.25 -43.93 18.71
N PRO A 206 -37.99 -42.97 18.15
CA PRO A 206 -37.88 -41.55 18.47
C PRO A 206 -37.94 -41.23 19.98
N TYR A 207 -38.86 -41.85 20.72
CA TYR A 207 -38.97 -41.61 22.17
C TYR A 207 -37.74 -42.11 22.96
N ARG A 208 -37.01 -43.12 22.46
CA ARG A 208 -35.74 -43.58 23.05
C ARG A 208 -34.57 -42.73 22.60
N LEU A 209 -34.60 -42.18 21.37
CA LEU A 209 -33.61 -41.23 20.88
C LEU A 209 -33.65 -39.92 21.68
N LYS A 210 -34.84 -39.33 21.87
CA LYS A 210 -35.05 -38.17 22.74
C LYS A 210 -34.54 -38.43 24.16
N TRP A 211 -34.85 -39.60 24.72
CA TRP A 211 -34.42 -39.96 26.07
C TRP A 211 -32.92 -40.24 26.18
N LEU A 212 -32.29 -40.82 25.15
CA LEU A 212 -30.85 -41.01 25.06
C LEU A 212 -30.11 -39.67 24.99
N ALA A 213 -30.60 -38.72 24.18
CA ALA A 213 -30.03 -37.38 24.11
C ALA A 213 -30.00 -36.69 25.48
N PHE A 214 -31.10 -36.74 26.24
CA PHE A 214 -31.13 -36.20 27.61
C PHE A 214 -30.17 -36.94 28.57
N LYS A 215 -29.96 -38.26 28.42
CA LYS A 215 -28.98 -38.99 29.25
C LYS A 215 -27.52 -38.72 28.85
N LEU A 216 -27.24 -38.46 27.58
CA LEU A 216 -25.92 -38.00 27.11
C LEU A 216 -25.64 -36.59 27.63
N HIS A 217 -26.63 -35.70 27.61
CA HIS A 217 -26.55 -34.37 28.21
C HIS A 217 -26.27 -34.43 29.72
N ASP A 218 -27.02 -35.25 30.48
CA ASP A 218 -26.77 -35.47 31.91
C ASP A 218 -25.34 -35.95 32.20
N ALA A 219 -24.76 -36.73 31.28
CA ALA A 219 -23.39 -37.26 31.34
C ALA A 219 -22.30 -36.30 30.79
N GLY A 220 -22.69 -35.14 30.24
CA GLY A 220 -21.79 -34.11 29.73
C GLY A 220 -21.47 -34.18 28.22
N ASP A 221 -21.95 -35.19 27.49
CA ASP A 221 -21.80 -35.28 26.03
C ASP A 221 -22.85 -34.44 25.31
N VAL A 222 -22.68 -33.11 25.39
CA VAL A 222 -23.60 -32.13 24.82
C VAL A 222 -23.64 -32.15 23.29
N VAL A 223 -22.58 -32.60 22.62
CA VAL A 223 -22.47 -32.52 21.14
C VAL A 223 -23.16 -33.70 20.46
N GLU A 224 -22.96 -34.95 20.93
CA GLU A 224 -23.75 -36.06 20.39
C GLU A 224 -25.22 -35.95 20.82
N ALA A 225 -25.50 -35.39 22.01
CA ALA A 225 -26.86 -35.10 22.46
C ALA A 225 -27.59 -34.05 21.59
N GLU A 226 -26.92 -32.96 21.19
CA GLU A 226 -27.49 -31.93 20.29
C GLU A 226 -27.87 -32.56 18.95
N ALA A 227 -26.95 -33.31 18.35
CA ALA A 227 -27.18 -34.04 17.11
C ALA A 227 -28.35 -35.04 17.23
N MET A 228 -28.45 -35.77 18.34
CA MET A 228 -29.55 -36.72 18.58
C MET A 228 -30.92 -36.05 18.74
N LEU A 229 -31.00 -34.81 19.24
CA LEU A 229 -32.26 -34.05 19.25
C LEU A 229 -32.63 -33.49 17.87
N ASP A 230 -31.66 -32.96 17.14
CA ASP A 230 -31.88 -32.35 15.81
C ASP A 230 -32.25 -33.38 14.71
N ILE A 231 -32.10 -34.69 14.98
CA ILE A 231 -32.47 -35.80 14.08
C ILE A 231 -33.88 -36.36 14.39
N LEU A 232 -34.54 -35.93 15.47
CA LEU A 232 -35.88 -36.42 15.82
C LEU A 232 -36.92 -36.05 14.74
N PRO A 233 -37.89 -36.94 14.43
CA PRO A 233 -39.04 -36.59 13.60
C PRO A 233 -39.81 -35.38 14.17
N PRO A 234 -40.32 -34.48 13.32
CA PRO A 234 -40.98 -33.24 13.78
C PRO A 234 -42.19 -33.50 14.68
N ASP A 235 -42.89 -34.62 14.49
CA ASP A 235 -44.04 -35.06 15.29
C ASP A 235 -43.68 -35.51 16.73
N THR A 236 -42.40 -35.44 17.12
CA THR A 236 -41.94 -35.86 18.45
C THR A 236 -42.28 -34.80 19.50
N SER A 237 -43.44 -34.94 20.15
CA SER A 237 -43.87 -34.06 21.24
C SER A 237 -42.85 -33.98 22.39
N PHE A 238 -42.62 -32.76 22.90
CA PHE A 238 -41.88 -32.47 24.14
C PHE A 238 -42.87 -31.90 25.17
N SER A 239 -42.71 -32.24 26.45
CA SER A 239 -43.35 -31.44 27.53
C SER A 239 -42.56 -30.15 27.78
N ASP A 240 -43.15 -29.17 28.46
CA ASP A 240 -42.49 -27.89 28.76
C ASP A 240 -41.15 -28.07 29.51
N SER A 241 -41.04 -29.10 30.36
CA SER A 241 -39.80 -29.45 31.06
C SER A 241 -38.76 -30.06 30.13
N GLU A 242 -39.16 -30.96 29.21
CA GLU A 242 -38.28 -31.51 28.18
C GLU A 242 -37.85 -30.43 27.17
N ALA A 243 -38.73 -29.50 26.80
CA ALA A 243 -38.43 -28.38 25.91
C ALA A 243 -37.42 -27.41 26.54
N ARG A 244 -37.59 -27.07 27.83
CA ARG A 244 -36.58 -26.30 28.59
C ARG A 244 -35.25 -27.05 28.74
N GLN A 245 -35.27 -28.38 28.87
CA GLN A 245 -34.04 -29.18 28.86
C GLN A 245 -33.36 -29.17 27.49
N ALA A 246 -34.12 -29.36 26.39
CA ALA A 246 -33.61 -29.31 25.02
C ALA A 246 -33.02 -27.93 24.65
N GLY A 247 -33.65 -26.83 25.07
CA GLY A 247 -33.12 -25.48 24.89
C GLY A 247 -31.79 -25.27 25.61
N ARG A 248 -31.71 -25.69 26.89
CA ARG A 248 -30.46 -25.66 27.68
C ARG A 248 -29.35 -26.49 27.03
N LEU A 249 -29.68 -27.71 26.59
CA LEU A 249 -28.77 -28.64 25.92
C LEU A 249 -28.17 -28.02 24.65
N ARG A 250 -28.99 -27.46 23.76
CA ARG A 250 -28.52 -26.75 22.55
C ARG A 250 -27.64 -25.54 22.87
N TYR A 251 -27.98 -24.77 23.91
CA TYR A 251 -27.15 -23.64 24.37
C TYR A 251 -25.78 -24.10 24.90
N GLU A 252 -25.74 -25.12 25.75
CA GLU A 252 -24.50 -25.69 26.29
C GLU A 252 -23.64 -26.34 25.19
N ALA A 253 -24.26 -26.99 24.20
CA ALA A 253 -23.61 -27.56 23.02
C ALA A 253 -23.00 -26.48 22.11
N LYS A 254 -23.74 -25.42 21.77
CA LYS A 254 -23.20 -24.26 21.03
C LYS A 254 -22.00 -23.66 21.75
N ASN A 255 -22.12 -23.42 23.05
CA ASN A 255 -21.04 -22.86 23.87
C ASN A 255 -19.84 -23.82 24.00
N ALA A 256 -20.03 -25.14 23.95
CA ALA A 256 -18.93 -26.10 23.88
C ALA A 256 -18.21 -26.05 22.53
N ARG A 257 -18.96 -26.08 21.41
CA ARG A 257 -18.42 -26.01 20.05
C ARG A 257 -17.65 -24.71 19.80
N GLN A 258 -18.17 -23.56 20.24
CA GLN A 258 -17.49 -22.26 20.13
C GLN A 258 -16.19 -22.18 20.97
N ARG A 259 -16.15 -22.79 22.17
CA ARG A 259 -14.93 -22.83 22.99
C ARG A 259 -13.84 -23.70 22.35
N ASP A 260 -14.20 -24.89 21.88
CA ASP A 260 -13.30 -25.80 21.16
C ASP A 260 -12.74 -25.15 19.87
N ALA A 261 -13.60 -24.47 19.09
CA ALA A 261 -13.17 -23.74 17.90
C ALA A 261 -12.24 -22.55 18.22
N LYS A 262 -12.55 -21.74 19.24
CA LYS A 262 -11.70 -20.61 19.68
C LYS A 262 -10.37 -21.06 20.28
N GLN A 263 -10.32 -22.25 20.90
CA GLN A 263 -9.06 -22.87 21.35
C GLN A 263 -8.23 -23.41 20.17
N LYS A 264 -8.85 -24.09 19.20
CA LYS A 264 -8.17 -24.67 18.02
C LYS A 264 -7.59 -23.64 17.06
N THR A 265 -8.17 -22.44 17.01
CA THR A 265 -7.71 -21.33 16.15
C THR A 265 -6.65 -20.43 16.79
N GLY A 266 -6.35 -20.59 18.09
CA GLY A 266 -5.48 -19.66 18.83
C GLY A 266 -6.09 -18.25 18.98
N PHE A 267 -7.40 -18.10 18.79
CA PHE A 267 -8.11 -16.81 18.69
C PHE A 267 -7.83 -15.86 19.88
N SER A 268 -7.76 -16.39 21.10
CA SER A 268 -7.43 -15.61 22.30
C SER A 268 -6.03 -14.99 22.27
N GLU A 269 -5.05 -15.72 21.73
CA GLU A 269 -3.66 -15.26 21.63
C GLU A 269 -3.52 -14.21 20.52
N SER A 270 -4.12 -14.46 19.35
CA SER A 270 -4.17 -13.47 18.26
C SER A 270 -4.87 -12.17 18.68
N ARG A 271 -6.00 -12.26 19.39
CA ARG A 271 -6.73 -11.08 19.91
C ARG A 271 -5.91 -10.29 20.92
N ALA A 272 -5.19 -10.96 21.84
CA ALA A 272 -4.27 -10.30 22.77
C ALA A 272 -3.06 -9.66 22.07
N ALA A 273 -2.51 -10.32 21.04
CA ALA A 273 -1.43 -9.78 20.21
C ALA A 273 -1.87 -8.57 19.37
N MET A 274 -3.14 -8.52 18.95
CA MET A 274 -3.68 -7.38 18.20
C MET A 274 -4.05 -6.20 19.11
N ALA A 275 -4.61 -6.45 20.31
CA ALA A 275 -4.85 -5.41 21.32
C ALA A 275 -3.54 -4.74 21.81
N THR A 276 -2.47 -5.51 21.97
CA THR A 276 -1.14 -4.97 22.30
C THR A 276 -0.49 -4.21 21.13
N LYS A 277 -0.81 -4.54 19.87
CA LYS A 277 -0.44 -3.68 18.71
C LYS A 277 -1.21 -2.36 18.71
N LEU A 278 -2.54 -2.39 18.87
CA LEU A 278 -3.39 -1.19 18.93
C LEU A 278 -2.92 -0.21 20.00
N THR A 279 -2.76 -0.67 21.24
CA THR A 279 -2.28 0.18 22.35
C THR A 279 -0.83 0.67 22.21
N ASN A 280 -0.04 0.11 21.30
CA ASN A 280 1.27 0.64 20.94
C ASN A 280 1.20 1.64 19.78
N LEU A 281 0.27 1.46 18.83
CA LEU A 281 -0.02 2.43 17.77
C LEU A 281 -0.65 3.72 18.32
N GLU A 282 -1.52 3.63 19.33
CA GLU A 282 -2.06 4.78 20.06
C GLU A 282 -0.96 5.61 20.72
N LYS A 283 -0.03 4.95 21.45
CA LYS A 283 1.14 5.62 22.04
C LYS A 283 2.05 6.26 20.99
N ALA A 284 2.23 5.62 19.84
CA ALA A 284 3.00 6.17 18.73
C ALA A 284 2.33 7.40 18.11
N ARG A 285 1.01 7.35 17.87
CA ARG A 285 0.19 8.50 17.43
C ARG A 285 0.33 9.68 18.39
N ASP A 286 0.20 9.43 19.69
CA ASP A 286 0.22 10.48 20.71
C ASP A 286 1.62 11.11 20.88
N ALA A 287 2.68 10.32 20.72
CA ALA A 287 4.05 10.82 20.65
C ALA A 287 4.28 11.67 19.38
N GLN A 288 3.78 11.23 18.22
CA GLN A 288 3.89 11.96 16.96
C GLN A 288 3.08 13.27 16.99
N ALA A 289 1.90 13.28 17.61
CA ALA A 289 1.09 14.48 17.80
C ALA A 289 1.79 15.52 18.71
N LYS A 290 2.47 15.08 19.77
CA LYS A 290 3.30 15.96 20.61
C LYS A 290 4.46 16.56 19.82
N LEU A 291 5.19 15.74 19.06
CA LEU A 291 6.30 16.20 18.21
C LEU A 291 5.83 17.23 17.17
N ALA A 292 4.66 17.01 16.54
CA ALA A 292 4.07 17.96 15.60
C ALA A 292 3.70 19.29 16.28
N ALA A 293 3.14 19.26 17.49
CA ALA A 293 2.84 20.47 18.26
C ALA A 293 4.10 21.24 18.69
N GLU A 294 5.22 20.56 18.97
CA GLU A 294 6.51 21.18 19.24
C GLU A 294 7.09 21.86 17.99
N ARG A 295 7.12 21.16 16.85
CA ARG A 295 7.57 21.72 15.56
C ARG A 295 6.70 22.90 15.11
N ALA A 296 5.40 22.88 15.36
CA ALA A 296 4.52 24.01 15.05
C ALA A 296 4.91 25.29 15.83
N ARG A 297 5.32 25.16 17.10
CA ARG A 297 5.81 26.29 17.92
C ARG A 297 7.17 26.80 17.43
N GLU A 298 8.06 25.91 17.03
CA GLU A 298 9.37 26.24 16.44
C GLU A 298 9.20 27.02 15.12
N ILE A 299 8.30 26.57 14.25
CA ILE A 299 7.95 27.25 12.99
C ILE A 299 7.38 28.66 13.24
N ASP A 300 6.51 28.83 14.24
CA ASP A 300 5.98 30.15 14.60
C ASP A 300 7.08 31.09 15.16
N GLY A 301 8.01 30.55 15.96
CA GLY A 301 9.21 31.27 16.38
C GLY A 301 10.07 31.73 15.20
N LEU A 302 10.34 30.84 14.25
CA LEU A 302 11.11 31.15 13.03
C LEU A 302 10.38 32.15 12.12
N LYS A 303 9.04 32.12 12.03
CA LYS A 303 8.25 33.14 11.32
C LYS A 303 8.43 34.52 11.94
N LYS A 304 8.41 34.64 13.27
CA LYS A 304 8.64 35.90 14.00
C LYS A 304 10.06 36.43 13.78
N VAL A 305 11.07 35.56 13.75
CA VAL A 305 12.45 35.94 13.42
C VAL A 305 12.58 36.42 11.97
N ARG A 306 11.99 35.72 10.98
CA ARG A 306 12.00 36.15 9.57
C ARG A 306 11.34 37.52 9.39
N ALA A 307 10.21 37.75 10.06
CA ALA A 307 9.49 39.04 10.00
C ALA A 307 10.34 40.20 10.56
N LYS A 308 11.07 39.98 11.66
CA LYS A 308 12.01 40.97 12.21
C LYS A 308 13.18 41.23 11.24
N LEU A 309 13.73 40.18 10.63
CA LEU A 309 14.87 40.29 9.72
C LEU A 309 14.52 41.08 8.45
N GLU A 310 13.33 40.87 7.86
CA GLU A 310 12.88 41.68 6.71
C GLU A 310 12.53 43.12 7.09
N ALA A 311 12.02 43.36 8.31
CA ALA A 311 11.86 44.72 8.82
C ALA A 311 13.22 45.45 8.90
N GLU A 312 14.24 44.82 9.49
CA GLU A 312 15.61 45.34 9.58
C GLU A 312 16.21 45.57 8.17
N LYS A 313 16.10 44.60 7.27
CA LYS A 313 16.54 44.72 5.86
C LYS A 313 15.84 45.86 5.12
N SER A 314 14.55 46.09 5.36
CA SER A 314 13.82 47.23 4.78
C SER A 314 14.33 48.60 5.30
N THR A 315 14.76 48.67 6.56
CA THR A 315 15.39 49.89 7.10
C THR A 315 16.78 50.13 6.53
N LEU A 316 17.57 49.06 6.33
CA LEU A 316 18.89 49.14 5.70
C LEU A 316 18.80 49.63 4.25
N ALA A 317 17.82 49.13 3.48
CA ALA A 317 17.58 49.55 2.10
C ALA A 317 17.19 51.05 2.00
N ARG A 318 16.39 51.57 2.95
CA ARG A 318 16.08 53.01 3.03
C ARG A 318 17.35 53.83 3.32
N TRP A 319 18.17 53.39 4.27
CA TRP A 319 19.43 54.07 4.60
C TRP A 319 20.42 54.09 3.42
N GLN A 320 20.47 53.02 2.61
CA GLN A 320 21.21 52.99 1.35
C GLN A 320 20.64 53.97 0.31
N ALA A 321 19.31 54.07 0.17
CA ALA A 321 18.68 55.04 -0.74
C ALA A 321 18.94 56.50 -0.32
N ASP A 322 18.84 56.83 0.97
CA ASP A 322 19.12 58.18 1.48
C ASP A 322 20.61 58.55 1.35
N THR A 323 21.54 57.60 1.54
CA THR A 323 22.98 57.84 1.34
C THR A 323 23.35 58.01 -0.13
N VAL A 324 22.70 57.28 -1.06
CA VAL A 324 22.82 57.55 -2.50
C VAL A 324 22.27 58.92 -2.87
N ARG A 325 21.10 59.32 -2.37
CA ARG A 325 20.54 60.68 -2.61
C ARG A 325 21.50 61.78 -2.13
N LEU A 326 22.06 61.62 -0.93
CA LEU A 326 23.07 62.55 -0.39
C LEU A 326 24.35 62.59 -1.23
N ALA A 327 24.74 61.50 -1.89
CA ALA A 327 25.85 61.49 -2.83
C ALA A 327 25.51 62.22 -4.15
N GLU A 328 24.30 62.04 -4.69
CA GLU A 328 23.82 62.77 -5.86
C GLU A 328 23.73 64.28 -5.61
N GLU A 329 23.20 64.70 -4.46
CA GLU A 329 23.14 66.12 -4.06
C GLU A 329 24.55 66.73 -3.94
N ARG A 330 25.51 66.00 -3.35
CA ARG A 330 26.92 66.42 -3.27
C ARG A 330 27.59 66.50 -4.65
N ALA A 331 27.31 65.55 -5.54
CA ALA A 331 27.84 65.57 -6.90
C ALA A 331 27.34 66.81 -7.67
N ARG A 332 26.03 67.11 -7.61
CA ARG A 332 25.48 68.35 -8.17
C ARG A 332 26.13 69.59 -7.58
N LYS A 333 26.33 69.64 -6.25
CA LYS A 333 27.03 70.74 -5.58
C LYS A 333 28.46 70.94 -6.07
N ILE A 334 29.18 69.85 -6.34
CA ILE A 334 30.53 69.87 -6.89
C ILE A 334 30.53 70.39 -8.34
N ASP A 335 29.56 70.01 -9.17
CA ASP A 335 29.47 70.46 -10.56
C ASP A 335 28.98 71.92 -10.68
N GLU A 336 28.07 72.37 -9.81
CA GLU A 336 27.75 73.79 -9.60
C GLU A 336 29.04 74.59 -9.28
N LEU A 337 29.84 74.11 -8.31
CA LEU A 337 31.08 74.76 -7.92
C LEU A 337 32.10 74.81 -9.07
N LYS A 338 32.29 73.72 -9.82
CA LYS A 338 33.15 73.72 -11.03
C LYS A 338 32.71 74.75 -12.06
N GLN A 339 31.41 74.87 -12.32
CA GLN A 339 30.90 75.88 -13.26
C GLN A 339 31.17 77.31 -12.76
N THR A 340 31.00 77.57 -11.45
CA THR A 340 31.35 78.89 -10.89
C THR A 340 32.85 79.17 -10.92
N GLN A 341 33.72 78.16 -10.72
CA GLN A 341 35.17 78.32 -10.83
C GLN A 341 35.59 78.62 -12.28
N ALA A 342 35.10 77.85 -13.26
CA ALA A 342 35.41 78.07 -14.67
C ALA A 342 34.97 79.48 -15.14
N ARG A 343 33.82 79.95 -14.65
CA ARG A 343 33.36 81.34 -14.88
C ARG A 343 34.29 82.37 -14.23
N LEU A 344 34.74 82.15 -13.00
CA LEU A 344 35.70 83.03 -12.30
C LEU A 344 37.07 83.07 -13.00
N GLU A 345 37.51 81.97 -13.61
CA GLU A 345 38.75 81.93 -14.39
C GLU A 345 38.61 82.67 -15.73
N ALA A 346 37.44 82.58 -16.39
CA ALA A 346 37.12 83.39 -17.57
C ALA A 346 36.99 84.89 -17.25
N GLU A 347 36.36 85.26 -16.14
CA GLU A 347 36.26 86.67 -15.70
C GLU A 347 37.66 87.22 -15.33
N LYS A 348 38.55 86.40 -14.73
CA LYS A 348 39.96 86.75 -14.51
C LYS A 348 40.76 86.95 -15.80
N SER A 349 40.60 86.11 -16.82
CA SER A 349 41.36 86.26 -18.07
C SER A 349 40.92 87.49 -18.86
N VAL A 350 39.63 87.83 -18.85
CA VAL A 350 39.09 89.09 -19.39
C VAL A 350 39.65 90.31 -18.64
N LEU A 351 39.74 90.25 -17.30
CA LEU A 351 40.35 91.33 -16.52
C LEU A 351 41.85 91.50 -16.80
N ALA A 352 42.60 90.39 -16.95
CA ALA A 352 44.02 90.43 -17.31
C ALA A 352 44.25 91.03 -18.71
N ALA A 353 43.42 90.63 -19.70
CA ALA A 353 43.47 91.21 -21.04
C ALA A 353 43.15 92.73 -21.02
N ARG A 354 42.18 93.15 -20.20
CA ARG A 354 41.86 94.57 -20.01
C ARG A 354 43.00 95.34 -19.34
N GLN A 355 43.70 94.76 -18.37
CA GLN A 355 44.88 95.35 -17.74
C GLN A 355 46.04 95.52 -18.74
N ALA A 356 46.30 94.51 -19.58
CA ALA A 356 47.30 94.61 -20.65
C ALA A 356 46.96 95.72 -21.66
N GLY A 357 45.68 95.84 -22.07
CA GLY A 357 45.22 96.94 -22.91
C GLY A 357 45.42 98.32 -22.28
N THR A 358 45.18 98.47 -20.98
CA THR A 358 45.46 99.74 -20.28
C THR A 358 46.95 100.04 -20.09
N ALA A 359 47.82 99.02 -20.08
CA ALA A 359 49.27 99.23 -20.08
C ALA A 359 49.75 99.74 -21.45
N SER A 360 49.30 99.13 -22.55
CA SER A 360 49.61 99.60 -23.92
C SER A 360 49.21 101.05 -24.16
N LEU A 361 48.03 101.46 -23.67
CA LEU A 361 47.55 102.85 -23.74
C LEU A 361 48.33 103.82 -22.84
N ALA A 362 49.05 103.32 -21.83
CA ALA A 362 49.95 104.12 -21.00
C ALA A 362 51.32 104.28 -21.67
N ASP A 363 51.83 103.23 -22.31
CA ASP A 363 53.09 103.25 -23.08
C ASP A 363 52.99 104.15 -24.32
N GLU A 364 51.87 104.10 -25.06
CA GLU A 364 51.58 105.02 -26.17
C GLU A 364 51.61 106.49 -25.70
N ARG A 365 50.95 106.79 -24.57
CA ARG A 365 50.96 108.14 -23.97
C ARG A 365 52.34 108.55 -23.45
N ALA A 366 53.16 107.62 -22.99
CA ALA A 366 54.53 107.92 -22.58
C ALA A 366 55.40 108.32 -23.79
N GLN A 367 55.25 107.63 -24.93
CA GLN A 367 55.89 108.01 -26.20
C GLN A 367 55.39 109.37 -26.72
N GLU A 368 54.08 109.63 -26.63
CA GLU A 368 53.47 110.91 -27.00
C GLU A 368 54.01 112.07 -26.14
N ILE A 369 54.15 111.85 -24.83
CA ILE A 369 54.76 112.80 -23.88
C ILE A 369 56.25 113.06 -24.20
N ASP A 370 57.03 112.03 -24.55
CA ASP A 370 58.44 112.20 -24.90
C ASP A 370 58.63 112.90 -26.26
N GLY A 371 57.75 112.66 -27.23
CA GLY A 371 57.68 113.45 -28.47
C GLY A 371 57.39 114.93 -28.20
N LEU A 372 56.46 115.24 -27.30
CA LEU A 372 56.17 116.62 -26.88
C LEU A 372 57.36 117.28 -26.16
N LYS A 373 58.12 116.54 -25.33
CA LYS A 373 59.37 117.05 -24.72
C LYS A 373 60.41 117.42 -25.78
N GLN A 374 60.59 116.59 -26.81
CA GLN A 374 61.54 116.86 -27.89
C GLN A 374 61.16 118.11 -28.69
N ALA A 375 59.87 118.30 -28.99
CA ALA A 375 59.38 119.52 -29.64
C ALA A 375 59.59 120.78 -28.77
N LEU A 376 59.43 120.67 -27.45
CA LEU A 376 59.62 121.78 -26.52
C LEU A 376 61.11 122.16 -26.38
N ALA A 377 62.01 121.17 -26.34
CA ALA A 377 63.46 121.40 -26.36
C ALA A 377 63.94 122.05 -27.68
N TRP A 378 63.33 121.68 -28.82
CA TRP A 378 63.60 122.32 -30.11
C TRP A 378 63.17 123.80 -30.11
N LEU A 379 62.01 124.13 -29.54
CA LEU A 379 61.53 125.51 -29.42
C LEU A 379 62.43 126.40 -28.55
N ASP A 380 62.95 125.91 -27.42
CA ASP A 380 63.89 126.69 -26.59
C ASP A 380 65.27 126.86 -27.26
N ALA A 381 65.69 125.93 -28.12
CA ALA A 381 66.89 126.09 -28.95
C ALA A 381 66.69 127.20 -30.01
N GLU A 382 65.57 127.21 -30.73
CA GLU A 382 65.27 128.26 -31.73
C GLU A 382 65.11 129.65 -31.08
N LYS A 383 64.50 129.70 -29.90
CA LYS A 383 64.40 130.90 -29.05
C LYS A 383 65.75 131.42 -28.58
N SER A 384 66.73 130.53 -28.36
CA SER A 384 68.10 130.91 -28.01
C SER A 384 68.83 131.52 -29.22
N ALA A 385 68.70 130.94 -30.41
CA ALA A 385 69.25 131.50 -31.65
C ALA A 385 68.63 132.86 -32.03
N LEU A 386 67.36 133.10 -31.68
CA LEU A 386 66.72 134.41 -31.83
C LEU A 386 67.24 135.46 -30.83
N ALA A 387 67.68 135.06 -29.64
CA ALA A 387 68.30 135.97 -28.68
C ALA A 387 69.72 136.37 -29.10
N GLU A 388 70.49 135.44 -29.67
CA GLU A 388 71.84 135.68 -30.21
C GLU A 388 71.81 136.70 -31.36
N ARG A 389 70.86 136.55 -32.30
CA ARG A 389 70.60 137.55 -33.35
C ARG A 389 70.18 138.93 -32.85
N LEU A 390 69.61 139.02 -31.65
CA LEU A 390 69.24 140.32 -31.08
C LEU A 390 70.48 141.09 -30.60
N ALA A 391 71.50 140.38 -30.10
CA ALA A 391 72.76 140.99 -29.68
C ALA A 391 73.53 141.60 -30.86
N GLU A 392 73.63 140.90 -31.99
CA GLU A 392 74.27 141.41 -33.22
C GLU A 392 73.64 142.73 -33.72
N THR A 393 72.37 142.99 -33.43
CA THR A 393 71.69 144.24 -33.81
C THR A 393 71.93 145.41 -32.86
N VAL A 394 72.51 145.17 -31.67
CA VAL A 394 72.86 146.22 -30.71
C VAL A 394 74.24 146.80 -31.03
N ASP A 395 75.23 145.97 -31.32
CA ASP A 395 76.60 146.43 -31.61
C ASP A 395 76.65 147.35 -32.86
N LEU A 396 75.78 147.11 -33.84
CA LEU A 396 75.60 147.95 -35.04
C LEU A 396 74.90 149.30 -34.78
N ALA A 397 74.42 149.56 -33.56
CA ALA A 397 73.81 150.83 -33.19
C ALA A 397 74.84 151.84 -32.64
N ASP A 398 75.82 151.38 -31.86
CA ASP A 398 76.78 152.26 -31.17
C ASP A 398 77.79 152.91 -32.13
N GLU A 399 78.22 152.22 -33.21
CA GLU A 399 79.09 152.83 -34.23
C GLU A 399 78.45 154.06 -34.91
N ARG A 400 77.11 154.11 -34.97
CA ARG A 400 76.37 155.24 -35.58
C ARG A 400 76.15 156.42 -34.65
N ALA A 401 76.56 156.33 -33.38
CA ALA A 401 76.40 157.41 -32.41
C ALA A 401 77.46 158.54 -32.57
N GLN A 402 78.58 158.30 -33.27
CA GLN A 402 79.69 159.26 -33.35
C GLN A 402 79.68 160.19 -34.59
N GLU A 403 78.83 159.94 -35.59
CA GLU A 403 78.76 160.78 -36.82
C GLU A 403 77.65 161.85 -36.79
N ILE A 404 76.85 161.96 -35.72
CA ILE A 404 75.58 162.73 -35.75
C ILE A 404 75.68 164.14 -35.14
N ASP A 405 76.69 164.44 -34.33
CA ASP A 405 76.97 165.84 -33.86
C ASP A 405 77.63 166.71 -34.95
N GLY A 406 77.99 166.13 -36.10
CA GLY A 406 78.65 166.81 -37.22
C GLY A 406 77.73 167.20 -38.37
N LEU A 407 77.56 168.51 -38.60
CA LEU A 407 77.25 169.10 -39.91
C LEU A 407 75.88 168.78 -40.56
N LYS A 408 74.78 169.05 -39.85
CA LYS A 408 73.56 169.53 -40.52
C LYS A 408 73.52 171.07 -40.60
N HIS A 409 73.67 171.57 -41.83
CA HIS A 409 73.44 172.94 -42.28
C HIS A 409 74.30 174.07 -41.70
N ALA A 410 75.39 174.35 -42.42
CA ALA A 410 75.55 175.66 -43.03
C ALA A 410 75.20 175.57 -44.53
N GLN A 411 74.87 176.70 -45.16
CA GLN A 411 74.63 176.93 -46.60
C GLN A 411 73.36 176.31 -47.24
N ALA A 412 72.64 177.01 -48.13
CA ALA A 412 72.75 178.45 -48.48
C ALA A 412 71.50 179.05 -49.19
N GLN A 413 71.04 180.19 -48.66
CA GLN A 413 70.59 181.42 -49.35
C GLN A 413 71.00 182.58 -48.39
N LEU A 414 71.76 183.65 -48.68
CA LEU A 414 72.12 184.44 -49.89
C LEU A 414 70.92 185.11 -50.58
N GLU A 415 70.92 186.41 -50.90
CA GLU A 415 71.68 187.63 -50.48
C GLU A 415 70.62 188.80 -50.62
N VAL A 416 70.61 189.98 -49.98
CA VAL A 416 71.67 190.85 -49.46
C VAL A 416 71.18 191.76 -48.31
N GLU A 417 71.89 191.79 -47.17
CA GLU A 417 72.37 193.05 -46.57
C GLU A 417 73.78 192.81 -45.99
N LYS A 418 74.68 193.79 -46.13
CA LYS A 418 76.08 193.48 -46.49
C LYS A 418 77.14 194.20 -45.65
N SER A 419 77.35 193.74 -44.41
CA SER A 419 78.51 194.13 -43.61
C SER A 419 78.94 193.06 -42.59
N ALA A 420 80.10 192.45 -42.85
CA ALA A 420 80.97 191.73 -41.91
C ALA A 420 80.40 190.58 -41.04
N LEU A 421 80.89 189.36 -41.31
CA LEU A 421 80.97 188.19 -40.41
C LEU A 421 79.65 187.56 -39.88
N SER A 422 78.99 186.78 -40.76
CA SER A 422 78.37 185.45 -40.52
C SER A 422 77.81 185.05 -39.12
N GLU A 423 76.47 184.92 -38.97
CA GLU A 423 75.80 183.98 -38.05
C GLU A 423 74.24 183.85 -38.21
N GLN A 424 73.69 182.67 -37.85
CA GLN A 424 72.35 182.32 -37.25
C GLN A 424 70.92 182.48 -37.90
N GLN A 425 70.05 181.46 -37.62
CA GLN A 425 68.58 181.42 -37.33
C GLN A 425 67.47 181.73 -38.40
N VAL A 426 66.18 181.29 -38.31
CA VAL A 426 65.51 180.03 -37.81
C VAL A 426 64.00 179.88 -38.22
N GLU A 427 63.45 178.65 -38.10
CA GLU A 427 62.05 178.07 -38.06
C GLU A 427 60.68 178.74 -38.47
N THR A 428 59.80 177.87 -39.04
CA THR A 428 58.29 177.78 -38.96
C THR A 428 57.40 178.87 -39.65
N GLU A 429 56.16 178.62 -40.14
CA GLU A 429 55.20 177.48 -40.20
C GLU A 429 54.20 177.70 -41.41
N LYS A 430 53.08 176.98 -41.75
CA LYS A 430 52.25 175.87 -41.18
C LYS A 430 51.40 175.13 -42.25
N LEU A 431 51.08 173.85 -42.01
CA LEU A 431 49.89 173.02 -42.39
C LEU A 431 49.39 172.78 -43.85
N ALA A 432 49.16 171.47 -44.11
CA ALA A 432 48.04 170.81 -44.83
C ALA A 432 48.21 170.29 -46.29
N GLU A 433 47.68 169.07 -46.51
CA GLU A 433 47.42 168.32 -47.77
C GLU A 433 48.60 168.19 -48.76
N GLU A 434 49.44 167.14 -48.75
CA GLU A 434 49.24 165.68 -48.85
C GLU A 434 48.61 165.12 -50.16
N ARG A 435 49.14 163.95 -50.58
CA ARG A 435 48.61 162.95 -51.57
C ARG A 435 48.79 163.21 -53.07
N ALA A 436 49.83 162.61 -53.67
CA ALA A 436 49.92 162.40 -55.13
C ALA A 436 50.72 161.16 -55.62
N GLN A 437 51.08 160.18 -54.78
CA GLN A 437 51.87 158.99 -55.18
C GLN A 437 51.29 157.65 -54.67
N ALA A 438 50.01 157.38 -54.96
CA ALA A 438 49.28 156.23 -54.40
C ALA A 438 48.57 155.33 -55.44
N ILE A 439 48.94 155.38 -56.73
CA ILE A 439 48.13 154.81 -57.81
C ILE A 439 48.68 153.51 -58.43
N ASP A 440 49.99 153.35 -58.62
CA ASP A 440 50.50 152.23 -59.46
C ASP A 440 50.55 150.87 -58.74
N GLY A 441 50.52 150.84 -57.40
CA GLY A 441 50.46 149.60 -56.61
C GLY A 441 49.17 148.80 -56.78
N LEU A 442 48.06 149.44 -57.18
CA LEU A 442 46.76 148.77 -57.32
C LEU A 442 46.71 147.74 -58.46
N LYS A 443 47.55 147.88 -59.50
CA LYS A 443 47.58 146.94 -60.63
C LYS A 443 48.08 145.54 -60.26
N GLN A 444 48.91 145.40 -59.23
CA GLN A 444 49.45 144.08 -58.82
C GLN A 444 48.54 143.35 -57.83
N ALA A 445 47.61 144.04 -57.16
CA ALA A 445 46.67 143.42 -56.23
C ALA A 445 45.59 142.60 -56.95
N GLN A 446 45.06 143.10 -58.08
CA GLN A 446 43.93 142.49 -58.79
C GLN A 446 44.25 141.08 -59.33
N ALA A 447 45.48 140.84 -59.79
CA ALA A 447 45.89 139.56 -60.36
C ALA A 447 45.99 138.40 -59.35
N ARG A 448 46.04 138.68 -58.03
CA ARG A 448 46.11 137.63 -56.99
C ARG A 448 44.74 137.07 -56.60
N LEU A 449 43.66 137.85 -56.77
CA LEU A 449 42.30 137.44 -56.42
C LEU A 449 41.71 136.38 -57.37
N GLU A 450 42.11 136.36 -58.64
CA GLU A 450 41.67 135.32 -59.58
C GLU A 450 42.26 133.94 -59.24
N THR A 451 43.51 133.90 -58.75
CA THR A 451 44.13 132.64 -58.29
C THR A 451 43.45 132.05 -57.05
N GLU A 452 43.06 132.86 -56.06
CA GLU A 452 42.46 132.34 -54.81
C GLU A 452 41.05 131.74 -55.02
N ASN A 453 40.24 132.31 -55.92
CA ASN A 453 38.92 131.77 -56.25
C ASN A 453 38.99 130.33 -56.83
N SER A 454 40.06 130.00 -57.56
CA SER A 454 40.24 128.64 -58.10
C SER A 454 40.48 127.59 -57.01
N ALA A 455 41.15 127.97 -55.91
CA ALA A 455 41.47 127.06 -54.81
C ALA A 455 40.26 126.72 -53.92
N LEU A 456 39.28 127.62 -53.83
CA LEU A 456 38.04 127.39 -53.08
C LEU A 456 37.11 126.36 -53.74
N ALA A 457 37.07 126.32 -55.07
CA ALA A 457 36.27 125.34 -55.82
C ALA A 457 36.76 123.89 -55.57
N ALA A 458 38.07 123.67 -55.48
CA ALA A 458 38.64 122.35 -55.19
C ALA A 458 38.22 121.81 -53.82
N ARG A 459 38.24 122.66 -52.78
CA ARG A 459 37.89 122.26 -51.40
C ARG A 459 36.44 121.80 -51.24
N GLN A 460 35.51 122.31 -52.04
CA GLN A 460 34.11 121.86 -52.00
C GLN A 460 33.91 120.45 -52.57
N ALA A 461 34.75 120.03 -53.53
CA ALA A 461 34.68 118.70 -54.12
C ALA A 461 35.10 117.58 -53.15
N ASP A 462 36.12 117.82 -52.32
CA ASP A 462 36.58 116.81 -51.35
C ASP A 462 35.64 116.68 -50.15
N THR A 463 34.97 117.76 -49.73
CA THR A 463 33.91 117.67 -48.71
C THR A 463 32.70 116.85 -49.16
N ALA A 464 32.45 116.73 -50.46
CA ALA A 464 31.37 115.89 -50.99
C ALA A 464 31.70 114.39 -50.91
N LYS A 465 32.93 113.99 -51.28
CA LYS A 465 33.40 112.59 -51.20
C LYS A 465 33.29 112.01 -49.79
N LEU A 466 33.71 112.81 -48.80
CA LEU A 466 33.72 112.43 -47.38
C LEU A 466 32.30 112.28 -46.79
N ALA A 467 31.28 112.87 -47.44
CA ALA A 467 29.87 112.63 -47.10
C ALA A 467 29.36 111.32 -47.70
N ASP A 468 29.69 111.03 -48.96
CA ASP A 468 29.33 109.78 -49.66
C ASP A 468 29.93 108.53 -48.97
N GLU A 469 31.17 108.62 -48.49
CA GLU A 469 31.82 107.51 -47.76
C GLU A 469 31.10 107.22 -46.44
N ARG A 470 30.78 108.25 -45.65
CA ARG A 470 30.00 108.10 -44.40
C ARG A 470 28.60 107.57 -44.63
N ALA A 471 27.95 107.92 -45.74
CA ALA A 471 26.64 107.35 -46.11
C ALA A 471 26.74 105.83 -46.33
N ARG A 472 27.81 105.35 -47.00
CA ARG A 472 28.05 103.92 -47.23
C ARG A 472 28.37 103.16 -45.94
N GLU A 473 29.15 103.74 -45.03
CA GLU A 473 29.40 103.16 -43.70
C GLU A 473 28.09 102.99 -42.90
N ILE A 474 27.23 104.01 -42.90
CA ILE A 474 25.94 103.98 -42.20
C ILE A 474 25.03 102.87 -42.75
N ASP A 475 24.97 102.68 -44.07
CA ASP A 475 24.14 101.61 -44.67
C ASP A 475 24.75 100.21 -44.47
N ALA A 476 26.09 100.08 -44.45
CA ALA A 476 26.76 98.83 -44.07
C ALA A 476 26.46 98.45 -42.61
N LEU A 477 26.46 99.41 -41.69
CA LEU A 477 26.09 99.20 -40.28
C LEU A 477 24.62 98.79 -40.14
N LYS A 478 23.69 99.39 -40.89
CA LYS A 478 22.27 98.96 -40.92
C LYS A 478 22.12 97.51 -41.39
N GLN A 479 22.84 97.09 -42.43
CA GLN A 479 22.78 95.71 -42.91
C GLN A 479 23.34 94.71 -41.89
N MET A 480 24.44 95.06 -41.20
CA MET A 480 24.97 94.25 -40.09
C MET A 480 23.97 94.15 -38.92
N GLN A 481 23.31 95.25 -38.54
CA GLN A 481 22.31 95.25 -37.47
C GLN A 481 21.09 94.40 -37.83
N ALA A 482 20.59 94.50 -39.07
CA ALA A 482 19.49 93.66 -39.56
C ALA A 482 19.85 92.17 -39.53
N LYS A 483 21.06 91.83 -39.99
CA LYS A 483 21.56 90.44 -39.97
C LYS A 483 21.67 89.88 -38.55
N LEU A 484 22.16 90.69 -37.60
CA LEU A 484 22.35 90.28 -36.21
C LEU A 484 21.02 89.99 -35.50
N GLU A 485 19.94 90.71 -35.81
CA GLU A 485 18.59 90.35 -35.31
C GLU A 485 18.03 89.08 -35.97
N THR A 486 18.28 88.83 -37.28
CA THR A 486 17.91 87.53 -37.86
C THR A 486 18.65 86.37 -37.21
N ASP A 487 19.97 86.47 -37.00
CA ASP A 487 20.78 85.42 -36.36
C ASP A 487 20.32 85.17 -34.90
N LYS A 488 20.00 86.25 -34.16
CA LYS A 488 19.42 86.20 -32.81
C LYS A 488 18.04 85.54 -32.77
N SER A 489 17.19 85.79 -33.77
CA SER A 489 15.88 85.13 -33.88
C SER A 489 16.01 83.62 -34.18
N ALA A 490 16.99 83.21 -35.01
CA ALA A 490 17.30 81.82 -35.27
C ALA A 490 17.83 81.09 -34.03
N LEU A 491 18.69 81.77 -33.25
CA LEU A 491 19.21 81.23 -31.98
C LEU A 491 18.09 80.96 -30.96
N ALA A 492 17.09 81.86 -30.89
CA ALA A 492 15.92 81.68 -30.02
C ALA A 492 15.04 80.49 -30.45
N GLY A 493 14.88 80.26 -31.76
CA GLY A 493 14.24 79.06 -32.29
C GLY A 493 14.97 77.77 -31.88
N TRP A 494 16.30 77.75 -32.03
CA TRP A 494 17.13 76.61 -31.65
C TRP A 494 17.10 76.30 -30.14
N GLN A 495 16.99 77.33 -29.31
CA GLN A 495 16.76 77.20 -27.85
C GLN A 495 15.37 76.62 -27.54
N ALA A 496 14.33 77.00 -28.29
CA ALA A 496 12.99 76.45 -28.09
C ALA A 496 12.89 74.95 -28.47
N ASP A 497 13.53 74.54 -29.56
CA ASP A 497 13.49 73.13 -30.00
C ASP A 497 14.40 72.22 -29.15
N THR A 498 15.55 72.72 -28.69
CA THR A 498 16.36 71.97 -27.70
C THR A 498 15.65 71.83 -26.35
N ALA A 499 14.84 72.81 -25.93
CA ALA A 499 14.00 72.69 -24.74
C ALA A 499 12.89 71.63 -24.88
N LYS A 500 12.22 71.54 -26.04
CA LYS A 500 11.25 70.46 -26.33
C LYS A 500 11.91 69.08 -26.27
N LEU A 501 13.07 68.93 -26.90
CA LEU A 501 13.81 67.66 -26.91
C LEU A 501 14.22 67.24 -25.49
N ALA A 502 14.55 68.20 -24.62
CA ALA A 502 14.84 67.95 -23.22
C ALA A 502 13.59 67.46 -22.44
N GLU A 503 12.40 68.03 -22.68
CA GLU A 503 11.17 67.50 -22.08
C GLU A 503 10.87 66.06 -22.52
N GLU A 504 11.02 65.74 -23.79
CA GLU A 504 10.79 64.38 -24.30
C GLU A 504 11.74 63.36 -23.66
N ARG A 505 13.03 63.69 -23.55
CA ARG A 505 13.99 62.82 -22.84
C ARG A 505 13.67 62.69 -21.35
N VAL A 506 13.16 63.73 -20.69
CA VAL A 506 12.68 63.64 -19.29
C VAL A 506 11.45 62.73 -19.18
N ARG A 507 10.52 62.77 -20.15
CA ARG A 507 9.37 61.84 -20.21
C ARG A 507 9.81 60.39 -20.42
N GLU A 508 10.73 60.13 -21.34
CA GLU A 508 11.31 58.79 -21.55
C GLU A 508 12.02 58.26 -20.29
N ILE A 509 12.85 59.06 -19.65
CA ILE A 509 13.55 58.68 -18.40
C ILE A 509 12.54 58.39 -17.28
N GLY A 510 11.42 59.13 -17.21
CA GLY A 510 10.32 58.84 -16.30
C GLY A 510 9.66 57.49 -16.56
N ALA A 511 9.37 57.18 -17.84
CA ALA A 511 8.79 55.89 -18.24
C ALA A 511 9.75 54.71 -17.97
N LEU A 512 11.03 54.86 -18.31
CA LEU A 512 12.07 53.85 -18.06
C LEU A 512 12.24 53.57 -16.56
N LYS A 513 12.19 54.60 -15.70
CA LYS A 513 12.19 54.41 -14.23
C LYS A 513 10.97 53.64 -13.73
N GLN A 514 9.78 53.84 -14.30
CA GLN A 514 8.61 53.01 -13.95
C GLN A 514 8.77 51.56 -14.39
N VAL A 515 9.32 51.30 -15.59
CA VAL A 515 9.58 49.93 -16.07
C VAL A 515 10.63 49.24 -15.20
N GLN A 516 11.72 49.92 -14.84
CA GLN A 516 12.74 49.41 -13.93
C GLN A 516 12.17 49.07 -12.55
N GLY A 517 11.30 49.94 -11.99
CA GLY A 517 10.63 49.68 -10.71
C GLY A 517 9.69 48.47 -10.74
N LYS A 518 8.96 48.26 -11.85
CA LYS A 518 8.15 47.05 -12.05
C LYS A 518 9.01 45.79 -12.16
N LEU A 519 10.12 45.85 -12.91
CA LEU A 519 11.01 44.72 -13.12
C LEU A 519 11.68 44.25 -11.80
N GLU A 520 12.07 45.17 -10.92
CA GLU A 520 12.60 44.80 -9.59
C GLU A 520 11.52 44.22 -8.67
N ALA A 521 10.27 44.67 -8.77
CA ALA A 521 9.14 44.07 -8.04
C ALA A 521 8.80 42.64 -8.55
N GLU A 522 8.89 42.41 -9.86
CA GLU A 522 8.72 41.06 -10.44
C GLU A 522 9.88 40.13 -10.06
N LYS A 523 11.14 40.62 -10.05
CA LYS A 523 12.30 39.85 -9.56
C LYS A 523 12.16 39.46 -8.09
N SER A 524 11.73 40.37 -7.22
CA SER A 524 11.58 40.05 -5.79
C SER A 524 10.46 39.03 -5.56
N ALA A 525 9.31 39.18 -6.23
CA ALA A 525 8.23 38.20 -6.20
C ALA A 525 8.65 36.82 -6.77
N LEU A 526 9.48 36.80 -7.81
CA LEU A 526 10.05 35.55 -8.35
C LEU A 526 11.02 34.89 -7.37
N ALA A 527 11.88 35.67 -6.70
CA ALA A 527 12.82 35.19 -5.69
C ALA A 527 12.10 34.64 -4.44
N GLU A 528 11.00 35.28 -4.00
CA GLU A 528 10.18 34.74 -2.92
C GLU A 528 9.50 33.43 -3.31
N ARG A 529 8.94 33.34 -4.53
CA ARG A 529 8.38 32.07 -5.05
C ARG A 529 9.43 30.97 -5.12
N GLN A 530 10.64 31.26 -5.60
CA GLN A 530 11.75 30.28 -5.64
C GLN A 530 12.18 29.83 -4.24
N ALA A 531 12.19 30.74 -3.24
CA ALA A 531 12.47 30.38 -1.85
C ALA A 531 11.34 29.55 -1.20
N GLU A 532 10.11 29.69 -1.67
CA GLU A 532 8.95 28.94 -1.20
C GLU A 532 8.87 27.54 -1.85
N THR A 533 9.12 27.42 -3.16
CA THR A 533 9.25 26.11 -3.82
C THR A 533 10.46 25.33 -3.29
N ALA A 534 11.57 25.98 -2.96
CA ALA A 534 12.73 25.32 -2.35
C ALA A 534 12.39 24.71 -0.97
N LYS A 535 11.55 25.36 -0.17
CA LYS A 535 11.07 24.80 1.12
C LYS A 535 10.13 23.63 0.92
N LEU A 536 9.19 23.72 -0.01
CA LEU A 536 8.31 22.61 -0.39
C LEU A 536 9.10 21.40 -0.88
N ALA A 537 10.17 21.60 -1.64
CA ALA A 537 11.09 20.54 -2.05
C ALA A 537 11.85 19.93 -0.85
N GLU A 538 12.28 20.75 0.13
CA GLU A 538 12.95 20.27 1.35
C GLU A 538 12.01 19.46 2.27
N GLU A 539 10.73 19.85 2.37
CA GLU A 539 9.70 19.09 3.09
C GLU A 539 9.38 17.77 2.37
N ARG A 540 9.15 17.81 1.05
CA ARG A 540 8.94 16.60 0.22
C ARG A 540 10.13 15.64 0.30
N ALA A 541 11.37 16.14 0.35
CA ALA A 541 12.56 15.29 0.51
C ALA A 541 12.57 14.54 1.86
N LYS A 542 12.21 15.23 2.95
CA LYS A 542 12.10 14.61 4.30
C LYS A 542 10.97 13.59 4.36
N GLU A 543 9.85 13.87 3.71
CA GLU A 543 8.71 12.96 3.60
C GLU A 543 9.06 11.69 2.79
N ILE A 544 9.76 11.85 1.66
CA ILE A 544 10.31 10.76 0.85
C ILE A 544 11.30 9.88 1.65
N ASP A 545 12.19 10.46 2.44
CA ASP A 545 13.12 9.69 3.28
C ASP A 545 12.41 8.99 4.45
N GLY A 546 11.35 9.58 5.00
CA GLY A 546 10.44 8.91 5.94
C GLY A 546 9.76 7.68 5.31
N LEU A 547 9.26 7.82 4.07
CA LEU A 547 8.65 6.72 3.31
C LEU A 547 9.67 5.62 2.96
N LYS A 548 10.91 5.95 2.59
CA LYS A 548 12.00 4.96 2.41
C LYS A 548 12.28 4.18 3.69
N GLN A 549 12.32 4.84 4.84
CA GLN A 549 12.52 4.18 6.14
C GLN A 549 11.33 3.27 6.51
N ALA A 550 10.10 3.68 6.20
CA ALA A 550 8.92 2.84 6.38
C ALA A 550 8.94 1.61 5.46
N GLN A 551 9.30 1.78 4.18
CA GLN A 551 9.44 0.70 3.21
C GLN A 551 10.53 -0.31 3.61
N ALA A 552 11.69 0.17 4.10
CA ALA A 552 12.75 -0.67 4.61
C ALA A 552 12.31 -1.52 5.81
N LYS A 553 11.59 -0.92 6.77
CA LYS A 553 10.98 -1.65 7.89
C LYS A 553 10.01 -2.72 7.39
N LEU A 554 9.13 -2.39 6.44
CA LEU A 554 8.11 -3.29 5.91
C LEU A 554 8.72 -4.52 5.19
N GLU A 555 9.87 -4.38 4.51
CA GLU A 555 10.63 -5.53 3.97
C GLU A 555 11.34 -6.35 5.08
N THR A 556 11.84 -5.73 6.15
CA THR A 556 12.34 -6.49 7.31
C THR A 556 11.23 -7.27 8.03
N GLU A 557 10.01 -6.72 8.08
CA GLU A 557 8.85 -7.44 8.63
C GLU A 557 8.39 -8.57 7.71
N LYS A 558 8.29 -8.36 6.39
CA LYS A 558 7.99 -9.43 5.40
C LYS A 558 8.97 -10.59 5.48
N SER A 559 10.28 -10.31 5.52
CA SER A 559 11.31 -11.36 5.59
C SER A 559 11.28 -12.12 6.92
N ALA A 560 10.99 -11.45 8.04
CA ALA A 560 10.72 -12.11 9.33
C ALA A 560 9.45 -12.98 9.29
N LEU A 561 8.39 -12.52 8.61
CA LEU A 561 7.12 -13.26 8.47
C LEU A 561 7.28 -14.49 7.58
N ALA A 562 8.04 -14.40 6.48
CA ALA A 562 8.43 -15.53 5.64
C ALA A 562 9.29 -16.55 6.41
N GLY A 563 10.20 -16.08 7.28
CA GLY A 563 10.96 -16.94 8.19
C GLY A 563 10.05 -17.75 9.12
N ARG A 564 9.07 -17.09 9.75
CA ARG A 564 8.05 -17.76 10.60
C ARG A 564 7.18 -18.75 9.84
N GLN A 565 6.83 -18.46 8.58
CA GLN A 565 6.09 -19.41 7.73
C GLN A 565 6.94 -20.65 7.40
N ALA A 566 8.24 -20.50 7.13
CA ALA A 566 9.14 -21.63 6.92
C ALA A 566 9.36 -22.48 8.20
N GLU A 567 9.35 -21.84 9.37
CA GLU A 567 9.42 -22.54 10.67
C GLU A 567 8.12 -23.28 11.00
N ALA A 568 6.97 -22.66 10.74
CA ALA A 568 5.65 -23.31 10.84
C ALA A 568 5.51 -24.51 9.88
N ALA A 569 6.06 -24.41 8.67
CA ALA A 569 6.09 -25.52 7.71
C ALA A 569 6.92 -26.71 8.21
N LYS A 570 8.10 -26.47 8.80
CA LYS A 570 8.90 -27.53 9.45
C LYS A 570 8.17 -28.20 10.61
N LEU A 571 7.49 -27.41 11.45
CA LEU A 571 6.64 -27.94 12.52
C LEU A 571 5.46 -28.75 12.00
N ALA A 572 4.91 -28.41 10.82
CA ALA A 572 3.88 -29.21 10.15
C ALA A 572 4.44 -30.54 9.61
N GLU A 573 5.63 -30.55 8.99
CA GLU A 573 6.30 -31.79 8.56
C GLU A 573 6.64 -32.71 9.75
N GLU A 574 7.13 -32.15 10.86
CA GLU A 574 7.44 -32.94 12.07
C GLU A 574 6.17 -33.54 12.69
N ARG A 575 5.07 -32.78 12.71
CA ARG A 575 3.75 -33.27 13.15
C ARG A 575 3.22 -34.36 12.21
N ALA A 576 3.40 -34.22 10.89
CA ALA A 576 3.00 -35.24 9.92
C ALA A 576 3.75 -36.56 10.15
N ARG A 577 5.09 -36.51 10.35
CA ARG A 577 5.90 -37.70 10.68
C ARG A 577 5.42 -38.38 11.96
N LYS A 578 5.17 -37.62 13.03
CA LYS A 578 4.65 -38.16 14.30
C LYS A 578 3.24 -38.77 14.14
N ILE A 579 2.41 -38.22 13.26
CA ILE A 579 1.10 -38.80 12.92
C ILE A 579 1.27 -40.16 12.19
N ASP A 580 2.26 -40.28 11.29
CA ASP A 580 2.52 -41.53 10.57
C ASP A 580 3.20 -42.59 11.46
N GLU A 581 4.12 -42.19 12.34
CA GLU A 581 4.67 -43.05 13.42
C GLU A 581 3.56 -43.59 14.33
N LEU A 582 2.57 -42.76 14.68
CA LEU A 582 1.40 -43.18 15.47
C LEU A 582 0.47 -44.12 14.69
N LYS A 583 0.29 -43.94 13.36
CA LYS A 583 -0.45 -44.90 12.52
C LYS A 583 0.25 -46.26 12.48
N GLU A 584 1.58 -46.28 12.34
CA GLU A 584 2.35 -47.53 12.42
C GLU A 584 2.23 -48.21 13.78
N ALA A 585 2.31 -47.45 14.87
CA ALA A 585 2.13 -47.98 16.22
C ALA A 585 0.73 -48.57 16.43
N GLN A 586 -0.31 -47.89 15.94
CA GLN A 586 -1.70 -48.39 15.97
C GLN A 586 -1.86 -49.68 15.14
N ALA A 587 -1.28 -49.73 13.93
CA ALA A 587 -1.34 -50.92 13.08
C ALA A 587 -0.64 -52.13 13.73
N LYS A 588 0.51 -51.91 14.39
CA LYS A 588 1.20 -52.94 15.18
C LYS A 588 0.35 -53.42 16.36
N LEU A 589 -0.27 -52.50 17.10
CA LEU A 589 -1.16 -52.80 18.22
C LEU A 589 -2.39 -53.62 17.80
N ASP A 590 -3.00 -53.31 16.66
CA ASP A 590 -4.17 -54.03 16.16
C ASP A 590 -3.82 -55.40 15.55
N ALA A 591 -2.59 -55.56 15.01
CA ALA A 591 -2.04 -56.87 14.67
C ALA A 591 -1.79 -57.73 15.91
N GLU A 592 -1.25 -57.17 17.00
CA GLU A 592 -1.05 -57.87 18.28
C GLU A 592 -2.38 -58.30 18.92
N LYS A 593 -3.40 -57.43 18.93
CA LYS A 593 -4.76 -57.80 19.37
C LYS A 593 -5.32 -58.97 18.55
N SER A 594 -5.11 -58.96 17.23
CA SER A 594 -5.56 -60.01 16.33
C SER A 594 -4.85 -61.35 16.62
N ALA A 595 -3.54 -61.31 16.88
CA ALA A 595 -2.77 -62.49 17.30
C ALA A 595 -3.20 -63.01 18.69
N LEU A 596 -3.54 -62.11 19.62
CA LEU A 596 -4.05 -62.47 20.95
C LEU A 596 -5.42 -63.16 20.85
N ALA A 597 -6.33 -62.65 20.02
CA ALA A 597 -7.62 -63.28 19.75
C ALA A 597 -7.47 -64.68 19.12
N GLY A 598 -6.51 -64.86 18.20
CA GLY A 598 -6.14 -66.17 17.66
C GLY A 598 -5.71 -67.16 18.74
N ARG A 599 -4.79 -66.75 19.64
CA ARG A 599 -4.34 -67.57 20.78
C ARG A 599 -5.47 -67.90 21.76
N GLN A 600 -6.41 -67.00 21.99
CA GLN A 600 -7.60 -67.28 22.80
C GLN A 600 -8.54 -68.30 22.14
N ALA A 601 -8.68 -68.27 20.81
CA ALA A 601 -9.44 -69.29 20.08
C ALA A 601 -8.77 -70.68 20.10
N GLU A 602 -7.44 -70.75 20.04
CA GLU A 602 -6.71 -72.02 20.23
C GLU A 602 -6.82 -72.54 21.67
N ALA A 603 -6.71 -71.67 22.68
CA ALA A 603 -6.92 -72.03 24.07
C ALA A 603 -8.34 -72.56 24.33
N ALA A 604 -9.37 -71.99 23.68
CA ALA A 604 -10.74 -72.49 23.74
C ALA A 604 -10.88 -73.89 23.12
N LYS A 605 -10.27 -74.15 21.94
CA LYS A 605 -10.24 -75.49 21.33
C LYS A 605 -9.55 -76.53 22.22
N LEU A 606 -8.42 -76.17 22.82
CA LEU A 606 -7.70 -77.02 23.77
C LEU A 606 -8.51 -77.31 25.05
N ALA A 607 -9.32 -76.35 25.50
CA ALA A 607 -10.25 -76.57 26.61
C ALA A 607 -11.40 -77.52 26.22
N GLU A 608 -11.94 -77.39 25.01
CA GLU A 608 -12.99 -78.28 24.48
C GLU A 608 -12.48 -79.72 24.27
N GLU A 609 -11.26 -79.89 23.75
CA GLU A 609 -10.62 -81.20 23.62
C GLU A 609 -10.36 -81.86 24.99
N ARG A 610 -9.91 -81.07 25.98
CA ARG A 610 -9.75 -81.53 27.37
C ARG A 610 -11.09 -81.93 27.99
N ALA A 611 -12.17 -81.20 27.71
CA ALA A 611 -13.51 -81.56 28.19
C ALA A 611 -13.96 -82.92 27.62
N ARG A 612 -13.74 -83.17 26.31
CA ARG A 612 -14.03 -84.48 25.70
C ARG A 612 -13.24 -85.61 26.35
N LYS A 613 -11.93 -85.43 26.57
CA LYS A 613 -11.08 -86.41 27.28
C LYS A 613 -11.51 -86.66 28.72
N ILE A 614 -12.03 -85.64 29.41
CA ILE A 614 -12.61 -85.80 30.76
C ILE A 614 -13.89 -86.65 30.72
N ASP A 615 -14.76 -86.47 29.72
CA ASP A 615 -15.98 -87.27 29.59
C ASP A 615 -15.71 -88.70 29.08
N GLU A 616 -14.70 -88.91 28.23
CA GLU A 616 -14.16 -90.24 27.88
C GLU A 616 -13.65 -90.98 29.12
N LEU A 617 -12.89 -90.29 29.99
CA LEU A 617 -12.40 -90.85 31.25
C LEU A 617 -13.54 -91.18 32.23
N LYS A 618 -14.60 -90.35 32.32
CA LYS A 618 -15.81 -90.69 33.09
C LYS A 618 -16.50 -91.94 32.55
N GLN A 619 -16.64 -92.06 31.23
CA GLN A 619 -17.25 -93.26 30.62
C GLN A 619 -16.41 -94.51 30.94
N ALA A 620 -15.08 -94.44 30.81
CA ALA A 620 -14.18 -95.51 31.22
C ALA A 620 -14.32 -95.86 32.72
N GLN A 621 -14.42 -94.85 33.59
CA GLN A 621 -14.62 -95.07 35.03
C GLN A 621 -15.96 -95.76 35.33
N THR A 622 -17.06 -95.33 34.71
CA THR A 622 -18.37 -96.02 34.87
C THR A 622 -18.36 -97.45 34.35
N LYS A 623 -17.56 -97.74 33.31
CA LYS A 623 -17.39 -99.09 32.79
C LYS A 623 -16.62 -99.99 33.76
N LEU A 624 -15.54 -99.47 34.36
CA LEU A 624 -14.72 -100.20 35.34
C LEU A 624 -15.46 -100.44 36.67
N GLU A 625 -16.35 -99.53 37.07
CA GLU A 625 -17.21 -99.73 38.24
C GLU A 625 -18.27 -100.83 38.00
N ASN A 626 -18.82 -100.92 36.78
CA ASN A 626 -19.69 -102.02 36.37
C ASN A 626 -18.95 -103.37 36.25
N GLU A 627 -17.68 -103.36 35.83
CA GLU A 627 -16.85 -104.57 35.80
C GLU A 627 -16.49 -105.06 37.22
N LYS A 628 -16.29 -104.15 38.18
CA LYS A 628 -16.15 -104.50 39.61
C LYS A 628 -17.42 -105.13 40.20
N SER A 629 -18.60 -104.58 39.93
CA SER A 629 -19.85 -105.13 40.47
C SER A 629 -20.16 -106.52 39.89
N ALA A 630 -19.80 -106.76 38.62
CA ALA A 630 -19.87 -108.07 37.98
C ALA A 630 -18.87 -109.10 38.57
N LEU A 631 -17.71 -108.66 39.08
CA LEU A 631 -16.76 -109.52 39.80
C LEU A 631 -17.22 -109.84 41.23
N ALA A 632 -17.75 -108.87 41.96
CA ALA A 632 -18.32 -109.08 43.30
C ALA A 632 -19.48 -110.11 43.26
N ALA A 633 -20.33 -110.04 42.23
CA ALA A 633 -21.40 -111.01 42.00
C ALA A 633 -20.92 -112.44 41.69
N ARG A 634 -19.64 -112.64 41.36
CA ARG A 634 -19.05 -113.97 41.06
C ARG A 634 -18.28 -114.60 42.21
N GLN A 635 -18.18 -113.93 43.37
CA GLN A 635 -17.55 -114.49 44.59
C GLN A 635 -18.56 -114.91 45.67
N ALA A 636 -19.87 -114.85 45.38
CA ALA A 636 -20.93 -115.22 46.31
C ALA A 636 -21.36 -116.70 46.25
N ASP A 637 -21.10 -117.41 45.14
CA ASP A 637 -21.68 -118.74 44.85
C ASP A 637 -20.71 -119.94 45.08
N THR A 638 -19.50 -119.73 45.59
CA THR A 638 -18.50 -120.80 45.80
C THR A 638 -18.23 -121.16 47.27
N THR A 639 -19.01 -120.64 48.21
CA THR A 639 -18.88 -120.91 49.67
C THR A 639 -19.88 -121.96 50.19
N LYS A 640 -20.13 -123.02 49.41
CA LYS A 640 -20.97 -124.17 49.79
C LYS A 640 -20.43 -125.55 49.34
N LEU A 641 -19.12 -125.78 49.45
CA LEU A 641 -18.57 -127.15 49.33
C LEU A 641 -17.20 -127.34 50.05
N ALA A 642 -17.14 -127.03 51.35
CA ALA A 642 -15.89 -127.17 52.14
C ALA A 642 -16.12 -127.48 53.63
N GLU A 643 -17.21 -128.16 53.99
CA GLU A 643 -17.49 -128.59 55.38
C GLU A 643 -17.14 -130.08 55.61
N GLU A 644 -16.74 -130.80 54.54
CA GLU A 644 -16.24 -132.18 54.61
C GLU A 644 -14.74 -132.23 54.27
N HIS A 645 -13.95 -132.64 55.27
CA HIS A 645 -12.63 -133.31 55.26
C HIS A 645 -11.74 -132.87 56.43
N ALA A 646 -12.19 -133.19 57.64
CA ALA A 646 -11.35 -133.21 58.83
C ALA A 646 -10.70 -134.59 59.03
N LYS A 647 -9.48 -134.61 59.60
CA LYS A 647 -8.60 -135.78 59.84
C LYS A 647 -7.93 -136.26 58.53
N GLU A 648 -6.64 -136.56 58.49
CA GLU A 648 -5.71 -137.01 59.56
C GLU A 648 -4.57 -135.95 59.76
N ILE A 649 -3.92 -135.73 60.92
CA ILE A 649 -3.34 -136.64 61.94
C ILE A 649 -2.18 -137.45 61.30
N ASP A 650 -0.91 -137.32 61.68
CA ASP A 650 -0.36 -137.34 63.03
C ASP A 650 0.90 -136.43 63.18
N GLY A 651 1.50 -136.37 64.37
CA GLY A 651 2.69 -135.55 64.68
C GLY A 651 2.44 -134.49 65.76
N VAL A 652 1.68 -134.79 66.81
CA VAL A 652 2.15 -135.50 68.02
C VAL A 652 3.18 -134.73 68.85
N LYS A 653 2.65 -134.10 69.92
CA LYS A 653 3.16 -134.09 71.30
C LYS A 653 4.64 -133.73 71.53
N GLN A 654 4.88 -132.47 71.92
CA GLN A 654 5.38 -132.06 73.25
C GLN A 654 5.59 -130.53 73.23
N ALA A 655 5.21 -129.72 74.22
CA ALA A 655 4.64 -129.93 75.57
C ALA A 655 3.89 -128.61 75.92
N HIS A 656 2.78 -128.47 76.65
CA HIS A 656 2.22 -129.17 77.81
C HIS A 656 3.21 -129.31 78.98
N ALA A 657 3.26 -128.41 79.97
CA ALA A 657 2.41 -127.27 80.27
C ALA A 657 3.25 -126.21 81.07
N LYS A 658 2.80 -125.40 82.04
CA LYS A 658 1.76 -125.59 83.06
C LYS A 658 1.63 -124.32 83.92
N LEU A 659 0.48 -124.18 84.60
CA LEU A 659 0.14 -123.19 85.63
C LEU A 659 0.11 -121.73 85.12
N ASP A 660 -1.08 -121.16 84.99
CA ASP A 660 -1.92 -120.63 86.10
C ASP A 660 -1.25 -119.39 86.71
N ALA A 661 -1.75 -118.19 86.41
CA ALA A 661 -2.96 -117.62 87.02
C ALA A 661 -2.78 -117.34 88.52
N GLU A 662 -2.70 -116.06 88.86
CA GLU A 662 -3.23 -115.36 90.05
C GLU A 662 -2.77 -113.89 89.97
N LYS A 663 -3.48 -112.87 90.48
CA LYS A 663 -4.75 -112.85 91.24
C LYS A 663 -5.52 -111.56 90.94
N SER A 664 -6.86 -111.63 90.99
CA SER A 664 -7.76 -110.47 90.95
C SER A 664 -7.99 -109.86 92.32
N ALA A 665 -8.40 -108.58 92.37
CA ALA A 665 -8.75 -107.79 93.58
C ALA A 665 -7.52 -107.40 94.44
N LEU A 666 -7.47 -106.23 95.09
CA LEU A 666 -8.53 -105.58 95.88
C LEU A 666 -8.80 -104.10 95.51
N ALA A 667 -9.95 -103.60 95.97
CA ALA A 667 -10.29 -102.17 95.95
C ALA A 667 -10.43 -101.60 97.36
N GLY A 668 -10.12 -100.31 97.54
CA GLY A 668 -10.69 -99.48 98.60
C GLY A 668 -9.70 -98.75 99.52
N ARG A 669 -10.00 -97.47 99.77
CA ARG A 669 -9.49 -96.56 100.83
C ARG A 669 -8.03 -96.09 100.66
N GLN A 670 -7.66 -94.84 100.96
CA GLN A 670 -8.39 -93.58 101.19
C GLN A 670 -7.50 -92.46 100.58
N ALA A 671 -8.00 -91.53 99.77
CA ALA A 671 -8.90 -90.44 100.16
C ALA A 671 -8.35 -89.46 101.22
N GLU A 672 -7.01 -89.35 101.41
CA GLU A 672 -6.44 -88.14 102.04
C GLU A 672 -5.03 -87.69 101.57
N ALA A 673 -4.32 -88.45 100.72
CA ALA A 673 -3.10 -87.98 100.04
C ALA A 673 -3.37 -86.94 98.91
N ALA A 674 -4.62 -86.54 98.71
CA ALA A 674 -5.12 -85.84 97.53
C ALA A 674 -4.90 -84.31 97.51
N LYS A 675 -4.06 -83.75 98.40
CA LYS A 675 -3.77 -82.30 98.44
C LYS A 675 -2.29 -81.91 98.29
N LEU A 676 -1.38 -82.88 98.16
CA LEU A 676 0.07 -82.62 97.99
C LEU A 676 0.67 -83.22 96.71
N ALA A 677 -0.14 -83.97 95.95
CA ALA A 677 0.23 -84.52 94.64
C ALA A 677 -0.14 -83.58 93.47
N GLU A 678 -1.25 -82.85 93.56
CA GLU A 678 -1.83 -82.05 92.46
C GLU A 678 -0.92 -80.89 92.03
N GLU A 679 -0.28 -80.20 92.99
CA GLU A 679 0.65 -79.11 92.73
C GLU A 679 1.97 -79.59 92.07
N ARG A 680 2.38 -80.83 92.34
CA ARG A 680 3.56 -81.45 91.69
C ARG A 680 3.22 -82.03 90.31
N ALA A 681 1.99 -82.51 90.11
CA ALA A 681 1.52 -83.02 88.82
C ALA A 681 1.48 -81.92 87.75
N ARG A 682 0.92 -80.74 88.06
CA ARG A 682 0.86 -79.61 87.12
C ARG A 682 2.22 -79.23 86.53
N LYS A 683 3.23 -79.11 87.40
CA LYS A 683 4.58 -78.67 87.01
C LYS A 683 5.39 -79.70 86.20
N ILE A 684 4.99 -80.98 86.23
CA ILE A 684 5.57 -82.02 85.38
C ILE A 684 4.94 -82.01 83.99
N GLU A 685 3.63 -81.75 83.88
CA GLU A 685 2.94 -81.77 82.58
C GLU A 685 3.23 -80.51 81.76
N GLU A 686 3.43 -79.34 82.40
CA GLU A 686 3.97 -78.13 81.74
C GLU A 686 5.35 -78.38 81.09
N LEU A 687 6.24 -79.09 81.79
CA LEU A 687 7.57 -79.43 81.27
C LEU A 687 7.54 -80.47 80.15
N LYS A 688 6.60 -81.42 80.17
CA LYS A 688 6.39 -82.36 79.05
C LYS A 688 5.92 -81.64 77.79
N GLN A 689 4.93 -80.74 77.90
CA GLN A 689 4.41 -80.03 76.74
C GLN A 689 5.49 -79.15 76.10
N ALA A 690 6.30 -78.46 76.91
CA ALA A 690 7.46 -77.69 76.44
C ALA A 690 8.52 -78.53 75.71
N HIS A 691 8.79 -79.76 76.17
CA HIS A 691 9.74 -80.65 75.49
C HIS A 691 9.17 -81.25 74.19
N ALA A 692 7.85 -81.48 74.13
CA ALA A 692 7.18 -81.94 72.92
C ALA A 692 7.21 -80.85 71.83
N THR A 693 6.93 -79.59 72.18
CA THR A 693 7.02 -78.48 71.21
C THR A 693 8.43 -78.29 70.67
N LEU A 694 9.47 -78.39 71.52
CA LEU A 694 10.86 -78.20 71.09
C LEU A 694 11.33 -79.21 70.01
N GLU A 695 10.96 -80.48 70.09
CA GLU A 695 11.31 -81.45 69.03
C GLU A 695 10.48 -81.24 67.75
N THR A 696 9.23 -80.73 67.84
CA THR A 696 8.48 -80.30 66.65
C THR A 696 9.06 -79.05 65.98
N GLU A 697 9.58 -78.09 66.75
CA GLU A 697 10.24 -76.91 66.21
C GLU A 697 11.61 -77.24 65.58
N LYS A 698 12.36 -78.15 66.19
CA LYS A 698 13.67 -78.63 65.72
C LYS A 698 13.57 -79.39 64.40
N SER A 699 12.53 -80.22 64.24
CA SER A 699 12.23 -80.90 62.97
C SER A 699 11.68 -79.92 61.91
N ALA A 700 10.86 -78.93 62.30
CA ALA A 700 10.43 -77.85 61.40
C ALA A 700 11.61 -76.95 60.94
N LEU A 701 12.60 -76.71 61.80
CA LEU A 701 13.83 -76.00 61.45
C LEU A 701 14.66 -76.76 60.42
N ALA A 702 14.83 -78.08 60.57
CA ALA A 702 15.51 -78.92 59.57
C ALA A 702 14.80 -78.86 58.19
N GLY A 703 13.46 -78.89 58.18
CA GLY A 703 12.66 -78.71 56.97
C GLY A 703 12.88 -77.34 56.30
N ARG A 704 12.79 -76.25 57.07
CA ARG A 704 13.06 -74.88 56.59
C ARG A 704 14.49 -74.69 56.08
N GLN A 705 15.46 -75.37 56.67
CA GLN A 705 16.85 -75.31 56.22
C GLN A 705 17.06 -76.03 54.86
N ALA A 706 16.30 -77.10 54.59
CA ALA A 706 16.27 -77.78 53.29
C ALA A 706 15.48 -77.01 52.21
N GLU A 707 14.44 -76.25 52.57
CA GLU A 707 13.80 -75.30 51.65
C GLU A 707 14.72 -74.11 51.34
N ALA A 708 15.45 -73.60 52.35
CA ALA A 708 16.40 -72.51 52.17
C ALA A 708 17.56 -72.87 51.23
N THR A 709 18.09 -74.10 51.28
CA THR A 709 19.13 -74.56 50.33
C THR A 709 18.56 -74.72 48.92
N LYS A 710 17.37 -75.31 48.73
CA LYS A 710 16.68 -75.33 47.43
C LYS A 710 16.48 -73.93 46.85
N LEU A 711 16.01 -72.99 47.67
CA LEU A 711 15.79 -71.60 47.25
C LEU A 711 17.12 -70.89 46.92
N ALA A 712 18.22 -71.25 47.60
CA ALA A 712 19.56 -70.76 47.29
C ALA A 712 20.09 -71.34 45.97
N GLU A 713 19.90 -72.64 45.68
CA GLU A 713 20.25 -73.25 44.39
C GLU A 713 19.44 -72.66 43.23
N GLU A 714 18.13 -72.45 43.42
CA GLU A 714 17.27 -71.84 42.40
C GLU A 714 17.65 -70.36 42.15
N ARG A 715 18.03 -69.63 43.21
CA ARG A 715 18.59 -68.27 43.09
C ARG A 715 19.96 -68.27 42.42
N ALA A 716 20.82 -69.25 42.68
CA ALA A 716 22.12 -69.38 42.02
C ALA A 716 21.94 -69.62 40.51
N ARG A 717 21.03 -70.53 40.12
CA ARG A 717 20.66 -70.75 38.71
C ARG A 717 20.13 -69.49 38.05
N LYS A 718 19.20 -68.77 38.69
CA LYS A 718 18.68 -67.47 38.19
C LYS A 718 19.76 -66.38 38.12
N ILE A 719 20.75 -66.39 39.02
CA ILE A 719 21.90 -65.47 38.95
C ILE A 719 22.81 -65.81 37.77
N ASP A 720 23.05 -67.08 37.46
CA ASP A 720 23.87 -67.48 36.31
C ASP A 720 23.12 -67.33 34.97
N GLU A 721 21.80 -67.57 34.93
CA GLU A 721 20.93 -67.15 33.83
C GLU A 721 21.00 -65.64 33.62
N LEU A 722 20.87 -64.84 34.69
CA LEU A 722 20.97 -63.39 34.61
C LEU A 722 22.35 -62.94 34.11
N LYS A 723 23.46 -63.53 34.58
CA LYS A 723 24.81 -63.28 34.03
C LYS A 723 24.89 -63.62 32.53
N GLN A 724 24.30 -64.74 32.10
CA GLN A 724 24.27 -65.11 30.67
C GLN A 724 23.40 -64.16 29.84
N THR A 725 22.31 -63.63 30.39
CA THR A 725 21.55 -62.56 29.72
C THR A 725 22.31 -61.23 29.73
N GLN A 726 23.08 -60.93 30.78
CA GLN A 726 23.87 -59.70 30.87
C GLN A 726 25.07 -59.71 29.91
N THR A 727 25.77 -60.84 29.74
CA THR A 727 26.84 -60.95 28.73
C THR A 727 26.30 -60.95 27.30
N LYS A 728 25.10 -61.51 27.07
CA LYS A 728 24.36 -61.30 25.81
C LYS A 728 23.99 -59.83 25.60
N LEU A 729 23.46 -59.16 26.63
CA LEU A 729 23.10 -57.74 26.53
C LEU A 729 24.32 -56.86 26.26
N GLU A 730 25.46 -57.10 26.89
CA GLU A 730 26.68 -56.31 26.69
C GLU A 730 27.34 -56.60 25.31
N THR A 731 27.18 -57.81 24.76
CA THR A 731 27.60 -58.14 23.38
C THR A 731 26.65 -57.58 22.33
N GLU A 732 25.33 -57.59 22.56
CA GLU A 732 24.36 -56.90 21.71
C GLU A 732 24.52 -55.37 21.75
N LYS A 733 24.84 -54.81 22.92
CA LYS A 733 25.08 -53.38 23.15
C LYS A 733 26.38 -52.90 22.51
N SER A 734 27.44 -53.71 22.51
CA SER A 734 28.66 -53.41 21.75
C SER A 734 28.48 -53.61 20.23
N ALA A 735 27.66 -54.57 19.79
CA ALA A 735 27.24 -54.66 18.38
C ALA A 735 26.35 -53.47 17.96
N LEU A 736 25.49 -52.96 18.85
CA LEU A 736 24.72 -51.73 18.66
C LEU A 736 25.62 -50.49 18.60
N ALA A 737 26.64 -50.40 19.46
CA ALA A 737 27.63 -49.32 19.38
C ALA A 737 28.43 -49.36 18.07
N GLY A 738 28.80 -50.55 17.58
CA GLY A 738 29.39 -50.75 16.26
C GLY A 738 28.47 -50.28 15.13
N ARG A 739 27.20 -50.70 15.16
CA ARG A 739 26.17 -50.25 14.19
C ARG A 739 25.87 -48.76 14.30
N GLN A 740 25.96 -48.15 15.48
CA GLN A 740 25.84 -46.70 15.65
C GLN A 740 27.06 -45.96 15.09
N ALA A 741 28.28 -46.48 15.25
CA ALA A 741 29.48 -45.89 14.64
C ALA A 741 29.47 -46.02 13.10
N GLU A 742 28.96 -47.13 12.57
CA GLU A 742 28.77 -47.34 11.14
C GLU A 742 27.64 -46.47 10.58
N ALA A 743 26.51 -46.37 11.27
CA ALA A 743 25.43 -45.43 10.94
C ALA A 743 25.87 -43.96 11.08
N ALA A 744 26.77 -43.63 12.01
CA ALA A 744 27.35 -42.29 12.14
C ALA A 744 28.28 -41.97 10.98
N LYS A 745 29.13 -42.91 10.53
CA LYS A 745 29.89 -42.76 9.28
C LYS A 745 28.98 -42.59 8.07
N LEU A 746 27.92 -43.40 7.96
CA LEU A 746 26.95 -43.29 6.87
C LEU A 746 26.17 -41.98 6.93
N ALA A 747 25.90 -41.46 8.13
CA ALA A 747 25.28 -40.15 8.36
C ALA A 747 26.24 -38.99 8.06
N GLU A 748 27.54 -39.14 8.31
CA GLU A 748 28.57 -38.16 7.95
C GLU A 748 28.82 -38.13 6.44
N GLU A 749 28.87 -39.30 5.78
CA GLU A 749 28.93 -39.39 4.32
C GLU A 749 27.66 -38.82 3.67
N ARG A 750 26.48 -39.10 4.25
CA ARG A 750 25.21 -38.47 3.84
C ARG A 750 25.21 -36.98 4.14
N ALA A 751 25.81 -36.50 5.23
CA ALA A 751 25.92 -35.07 5.53
C ALA A 751 26.83 -34.37 4.53
N ARG A 752 27.98 -34.96 4.17
CA ARG A 752 28.86 -34.47 3.10
C ARG A 752 28.15 -34.44 1.75
N LYS A 753 27.46 -35.52 1.38
CA LYS A 753 26.63 -35.55 0.16
C LYS A 753 25.45 -34.57 0.20
N ILE A 754 24.84 -34.34 1.37
CA ILE A 754 23.81 -33.32 1.57
C ILE A 754 24.41 -31.92 1.46
N ASP A 755 25.65 -31.68 1.91
CA ASP A 755 26.31 -30.38 1.79
C ASP A 755 26.88 -30.14 0.38
N GLU A 756 27.32 -31.18 -0.34
CA GLU A 756 27.59 -31.15 -1.78
C GLU A 756 26.30 -30.91 -2.59
N LEU A 757 25.18 -31.55 -2.19
CA LEU A 757 23.86 -31.29 -2.77
C LEU A 757 23.34 -29.91 -2.40
N LYS A 758 23.60 -29.37 -1.20
CA LYS A 758 23.31 -27.98 -0.86
C LYS A 758 24.21 -27.02 -1.63
N GLN A 759 25.50 -27.31 -1.83
CA GLN A 759 26.40 -26.45 -2.59
C GLN A 759 26.05 -26.46 -4.08
N THR A 760 25.67 -27.60 -4.65
CA THR A 760 25.14 -27.67 -6.01
C THR A 760 23.73 -27.09 -6.12
N GLN A 761 22.89 -27.21 -5.09
CA GLN A 761 21.56 -26.56 -5.04
C GLN A 761 21.68 -25.04 -4.84
N THR A 762 22.59 -24.52 -4.03
CA THR A 762 22.84 -23.08 -3.91
C THR A 762 23.58 -22.54 -5.12
N LYS A 763 24.41 -23.35 -5.80
CA LYS A 763 24.97 -22.99 -7.11
C LYS A 763 23.90 -23.00 -8.20
N LEU A 764 22.97 -23.96 -8.20
CA LEU A 764 21.85 -24.05 -9.14
C LEU A 764 20.76 -23.01 -8.83
N GLU A 765 20.53 -22.64 -7.58
CA GLU A 765 19.65 -21.53 -7.21
C GLU A 765 20.38 -20.18 -7.35
N ALA A 766 21.71 -20.09 -7.23
CA ALA A 766 22.47 -18.91 -7.66
C ALA A 766 22.48 -18.78 -9.18
N GLU A 767 22.48 -19.89 -9.93
CA GLU A 767 22.41 -19.90 -11.39
C GLU A 767 20.99 -19.69 -11.91
N LYS A 768 19.95 -20.21 -11.22
CA LYS A 768 18.54 -19.87 -11.45
C LYS A 768 18.19 -18.46 -10.98
N THR A 769 18.78 -17.93 -9.92
CA THR A 769 18.60 -16.52 -9.54
C THR A 769 19.45 -15.63 -10.42
N ALA A 770 20.60 -16.07 -10.95
CA ALA A 770 21.30 -15.38 -12.02
C ALA A 770 20.54 -15.46 -13.35
N LEU A 771 19.84 -16.56 -13.68
CA LEU A 771 18.95 -16.65 -14.85
C LEU A 771 17.67 -15.85 -14.65
N ARG A 772 17.05 -15.87 -13.46
CA ARG A 772 15.89 -15.04 -13.11
C ARG A 772 16.28 -13.57 -13.06
N THR A 773 17.47 -13.22 -12.57
CA THR A 773 17.97 -11.83 -12.56
C THR A 773 18.44 -11.41 -13.95
N ARG A 774 19.03 -12.30 -14.77
CA ARG A 774 19.31 -12.03 -16.19
C ARG A 774 18.02 -11.85 -16.97
N ASN A 775 17.01 -12.69 -16.76
CA ASN A 775 15.69 -12.58 -17.39
C ASN A 775 14.88 -11.40 -16.81
N GLN A 776 15.02 -11.04 -15.54
CA GLN A 776 14.41 -9.83 -14.95
C GLN A 776 15.17 -8.56 -15.31
N ILE A 777 16.46 -8.61 -15.61
CA ILE A 777 17.23 -7.48 -16.17
C ILE A 777 16.95 -7.36 -17.67
N SER A 778 16.73 -8.46 -18.41
CA SER A 778 16.18 -8.41 -19.77
C SER A 778 14.75 -7.87 -19.77
N ALA A 779 13.88 -8.31 -18.85
CA ALA A 779 12.51 -7.81 -18.74
C ALA A 779 12.42 -6.38 -18.17
N ARG A 780 13.37 -5.94 -17.33
CA ARG A 780 13.45 -4.55 -16.84
C ARG A 780 14.21 -3.61 -17.78
N LYS A 781 15.13 -4.10 -18.61
CA LYS A 781 15.64 -3.33 -19.77
C LYS A 781 14.57 -3.09 -20.83
N ASN A 782 13.54 -3.94 -20.87
CA ASN A 782 12.33 -3.73 -21.65
C ASN A 782 11.20 -3.02 -20.86
N LYS A 783 11.50 -2.41 -19.70
CA LYS A 783 10.63 -1.39 -19.07
C LYS A 783 11.35 -0.03 -19.03
N GLY A 784 11.73 0.42 -20.22
CA GLY A 784 11.89 1.83 -20.55
C GLY A 784 10.79 2.18 -21.56
N ASP A 785 9.99 3.20 -21.24
CA ASP A 785 8.75 3.61 -21.90
C ASP A 785 7.63 2.55 -21.96
N ASP A 786 6.49 2.88 -21.32
CA ASP A 786 5.22 2.24 -21.65
C ASP A 786 4.76 2.83 -23.01
N ASP A 787 4.87 2.01 -24.06
CA ASP A 787 4.64 2.29 -25.49
C ASP A 787 3.84 1.10 -26.08
N ILE A 788 3.20 1.28 -27.25
CA ILE A 788 2.25 0.36 -27.88
C ILE A 788 2.80 -1.05 -28.20
N ASP A 789 4.09 -1.28 -27.98
CA ASP A 789 4.74 -2.59 -28.03
C ASP A 789 4.12 -3.56 -27.02
N ASP A 790 3.78 -3.08 -25.82
CA ASP A 790 3.16 -3.90 -24.78
C ASP A 790 1.71 -4.28 -25.15
N LEU A 791 1.00 -3.41 -25.88
CA LEU A 791 -0.30 -3.74 -26.49
C LEU A 791 -0.11 -4.82 -27.56
N ILE A 792 0.87 -4.69 -28.45
CA ILE A 792 1.15 -5.67 -29.51
C ILE A 792 1.42 -7.06 -28.93
N VAL A 793 2.16 -7.14 -27.81
CA VAL A 793 2.42 -8.42 -27.10
C VAL A 793 1.14 -9.04 -26.52
N ASP A 794 0.23 -8.25 -25.96
CA ASP A 794 -1.06 -8.77 -25.46
C ASP A 794 -2.00 -9.15 -26.62
N LEU A 795 -2.06 -8.36 -27.69
CA LEU A 795 -2.82 -8.66 -28.92
C LEU A 795 -2.36 -9.97 -29.57
N GLU A 796 -1.05 -10.27 -29.56
CA GLU A 796 -0.53 -11.56 -30.01
C GLU A 796 -1.14 -12.74 -29.25
N MET A 797 -1.49 -12.59 -27.98
CA MET A 797 -2.12 -13.65 -27.19
C MET A 797 -3.49 -14.04 -27.74
N PHE A 798 -4.33 -13.04 -28.06
CA PHE A 798 -5.70 -13.26 -28.53
C PHE A 798 -5.82 -13.52 -30.04
N PHE A 799 -4.88 -13.00 -30.84
CA PHE A 799 -4.89 -13.11 -32.30
C PHE A 799 -3.86 -14.10 -32.89
N THR A 800 -3.17 -14.94 -32.08
CA THR A 800 -2.23 -15.97 -32.56
C THR A 800 -2.81 -16.83 -33.71
N GLY A 801 -2.20 -16.73 -34.89
CA GLY A 801 -2.57 -17.44 -36.12
C GLY A 801 -3.68 -16.79 -36.95
N LYS A 802 -4.25 -15.67 -36.50
CA LYS A 802 -5.36 -14.98 -37.17
C LYS A 802 -4.86 -13.87 -38.10
N ALA A 803 -5.67 -13.56 -39.09
CA ALA A 803 -5.56 -12.36 -39.91
C ALA A 803 -6.70 -11.42 -39.49
N ILE A 804 -6.40 -10.14 -39.24
CA ILE A 804 -7.32 -9.24 -38.54
C ILE A 804 -7.71 -7.99 -39.35
N VAL A 805 -8.91 -7.47 -39.10
CA VAL A 805 -9.38 -6.14 -39.51
C VAL A 805 -8.97 -5.11 -38.46
N TYR A 806 -8.23 -4.09 -38.88
CA TYR A 806 -7.78 -2.97 -38.07
C TYR A 806 -8.49 -1.68 -38.51
N VAL A 807 -8.96 -0.86 -37.56
CA VAL A 807 -9.52 0.46 -37.84
C VAL A 807 -8.83 1.48 -36.94
N ASP A 808 -8.37 2.58 -37.53
CA ASP A 808 -7.60 3.64 -36.88
C ASP A 808 -8.31 4.98 -37.10
N VAL A 809 -8.85 5.56 -36.03
CA VAL A 809 -9.57 6.84 -36.03
C VAL A 809 -8.68 7.88 -35.35
N GLY A 810 -8.20 8.83 -36.14
CA GLY A 810 -7.03 9.65 -35.76
C GLY A 810 -5.73 8.94 -36.13
N ALA A 811 -5.62 8.51 -37.39
CA ALA A 811 -4.46 7.76 -37.87
C ALA A 811 -3.17 8.61 -37.98
N TYR A 812 -3.29 9.94 -37.99
CA TYR A 812 -2.20 10.88 -38.19
C TYR A 812 -1.33 10.43 -39.39
N VAL A 813 -0.01 10.31 -39.22
CA VAL A 813 0.91 9.87 -40.28
C VAL A 813 1.09 8.34 -40.36
N GLY A 814 0.19 7.55 -39.75
CA GLY A 814 0.15 6.08 -39.85
C GLY A 814 1.15 5.33 -38.96
N GLY A 815 1.76 6.02 -37.99
CA GLY A 815 2.83 5.48 -37.16
C GLY A 815 2.46 4.20 -36.40
N VAL A 816 1.27 4.18 -35.77
CA VAL A 816 0.76 3.03 -35.01
C VAL A 816 0.55 1.82 -35.92
N PHE A 817 -0.19 1.98 -37.03
CA PHE A 817 -0.38 0.93 -38.04
C PHE A 817 0.95 0.33 -38.51
N LEU A 818 1.92 1.18 -38.88
CA LEU A 818 3.24 0.75 -39.35
C LEU A 818 4.10 0.08 -38.26
N LYS A 819 3.84 0.36 -36.98
CA LYS A 819 4.52 -0.29 -35.84
C LYS A 819 3.91 -1.66 -35.56
N ILE A 820 2.58 -1.76 -35.46
CA ILE A 820 1.85 -3.04 -35.31
C ILE A 820 2.21 -3.98 -36.45
N LYS A 821 2.13 -3.51 -37.70
CA LYS A 821 2.45 -4.29 -38.92
C LYS A 821 3.90 -4.80 -38.98
N ARG A 822 4.84 -4.10 -38.32
CA ARG A 822 6.27 -4.45 -38.27
C ARG A 822 6.62 -5.39 -37.12
N MET A 823 5.88 -5.31 -36.00
CA MET A 823 6.26 -5.95 -34.75
C MET A 823 5.39 -7.15 -34.36
N ALA A 824 4.14 -7.21 -34.84
CA ALA A 824 3.30 -8.41 -34.73
C ALA A 824 3.91 -9.56 -35.55
N LYS A 825 4.20 -10.68 -34.88
CA LYS A 825 4.78 -11.92 -35.46
C LYS A 825 3.80 -13.09 -35.41
N LYS A 826 2.91 -13.12 -34.41
CA LYS A 826 1.89 -14.16 -34.23
C LYS A 826 0.56 -13.87 -34.91
N PHE A 827 0.30 -12.64 -35.35
CA PHE A 827 -0.89 -12.28 -36.15
C PHE A 827 -0.50 -11.36 -37.31
N ARG A 828 -1.38 -11.21 -38.31
CA ARG A 828 -1.20 -10.23 -39.40
C ARG A 828 -2.41 -9.32 -39.53
N ILE A 829 -2.21 -8.06 -39.88
CA ILE A 829 -3.30 -7.20 -40.34
C ILE A 829 -3.64 -7.64 -41.77
N HIS A 830 -4.87 -8.11 -41.96
CA HIS A 830 -5.43 -8.44 -43.28
C HIS A 830 -5.82 -7.17 -44.02
N GLU A 831 -6.50 -6.30 -43.31
CA GLU A 831 -7.27 -5.16 -43.80
C GLU A 831 -7.13 -4.04 -42.76
N ALA A 832 -6.90 -2.82 -43.23
CA ALA A 832 -6.74 -1.64 -42.39
C ALA A 832 -7.54 -0.47 -42.96
N HIS A 833 -8.31 0.21 -42.12
CA HIS A 833 -9.04 1.43 -42.46
C HIS A 833 -8.51 2.58 -41.60
N LEU A 834 -7.85 3.55 -42.23
CA LEU A 834 -7.11 4.62 -41.56
C LEU A 834 -7.79 5.96 -41.86
N PHE A 835 -8.45 6.54 -40.86
CA PHE A 835 -9.16 7.81 -40.94
C PHE A 835 -8.28 8.93 -40.38
N GLU A 836 -7.93 9.89 -41.22
CA GLU A 836 -7.18 11.09 -40.80
C GLU A 836 -7.82 12.35 -41.43
N PRO A 837 -8.49 13.21 -40.64
CA PRO A 837 -9.19 14.37 -41.17
C PRO A 837 -8.27 15.48 -41.69
N ASN A 838 -7.05 15.62 -41.20
CA ASN A 838 -6.17 16.73 -41.58
C ASN A 838 -5.49 16.46 -42.94
N PRO A 839 -5.73 17.27 -43.98
CA PRO A 839 -5.15 17.02 -45.31
C PRO A 839 -3.62 16.96 -45.31
N VAL A 840 -2.94 17.71 -44.43
CA VAL A 840 -1.46 17.70 -44.34
C VAL A 840 -0.95 16.40 -43.74
N SER A 841 -1.59 15.93 -42.66
CA SER A 841 -1.29 14.62 -42.05
C SER A 841 -1.62 13.47 -43.00
N TYR A 842 -2.70 13.61 -43.77
CA TYR A 842 -3.18 12.62 -44.73
C TYR A 842 -2.24 12.43 -45.93
N GLU A 843 -1.71 13.50 -46.53
CA GLU A 843 -0.71 13.38 -47.60
C GLU A 843 0.60 12.72 -47.08
N GLN A 844 0.98 12.99 -45.82
CA GLN A 844 2.11 12.31 -45.18
C GLN A 844 1.80 10.85 -44.84
N LEU A 845 0.55 10.51 -44.49
CA LEU A 845 0.06 9.14 -44.32
C LEU A 845 0.17 8.35 -45.64
N LEU A 846 -0.33 8.90 -46.75
CA LEU A 846 -0.20 8.30 -48.08
C LEU A 846 1.28 8.06 -48.44
N THR A 847 2.13 9.07 -48.20
CA THR A 847 3.58 8.99 -48.43
C THR A 847 4.24 7.89 -47.57
N ASN A 848 3.87 7.76 -46.30
CA ASN A 848 4.41 6.74 -45.39
C ASN A 848 3.93 5.31 -45.71
N LEU A 849 2.81 5.18 -46.41
CA LEU A 849 2.26 3.89 -46.86
C LEU A 849 2.77 3.46 -48.23
N ALA A 850 3.43 4.34 -48.99
CA ALA A 850 4.01 4.02 -50.30
C ALA A 850 5.09 2.94 -50.18
N GLY A 851 4.76 1.71 -50.57
CA GLY A 851 5.61 0.52 -50.44
C GLY A 851 5.18 -0.49 -49.36
N SER A 852 4.12 -0.23 -48.60
CA SER A 852 3.54 -1.18 -47.64
C SER A 852 2.84 -2.35 -48.38
N SER A 853 3.48 -3.52 -48.44
CA SER A 853 2.93 -4.75 -49.02
C SER A 853 2.24 -5.66 -47.99
N GLY A 854 1.47 -6.67 -48.45
CA GLY A 854 0.97 -7.78 -47.61
C GLY A 854 -0.28 -7.53 -46.74
N SER A 855 -0.82 -6.31 -46.73
CA SER A 855 -2.13 -5.98 -46.15
C SER A 855 -2.93 -5.17 -47.18
N VAL A 856 -4.25 -5.34 -47.20
CA VAL A 856 -5.13 -4.35 -47.84
C VAL A 856 -5.17 -3.13 -46.91
N VAL A 857 -4.98 -1.93 -47.44
CA VAL A 857 -4.98 -0.68 -46.66
C VAL A 857 -5.82 0.34 -47.39
N HIS A 858 -6.81 0.87 -46.66
CA HIS A 858 -7.70 1.93 -47.10
C HIS A 858 -7.46 3.17 -46.24
N THR A 859 -7.36 4.32 -46.88
CA THR A 859 -7.12 5.61 -46.24
C THR A 859 -8.25 6.57 -46.57
N TYR A 860 -8.70 7.34 -45.58
CA TYR A 860 -9.83 8.25 -45.71
C TYR A 860 -9.46 9.62 -45.15
N ASN A 861 -9.51 10.66 -45.98
CA ASN A 861 -9.41 12.05 -45.51
C ASN A 861 -10.78 12.54 -45.02
N LEU A 862 -11.26 11.88 -43.96
CA LEU A 862 -12.59 12.07 -43.38
C LEU A 862 -12.44 12.15 -41.86
N ALA A 863 -13.30 12.93 -41.20
CA ALA A 863 -13.50 12.81 -39.78
C ALA A 863 -14.53 11.71 -39.46
N VAL A 864 -14.48 11.21 -38.23
CA VAL A 864 -15.46 10.24 -37.71
C VAL A 864 -16.27 10.92 -36.60
N SER A 865 -17.60 10.91 -36.71
CA SER A 865 -18.52 11.57 -35.78
C SER A 865 -19.93 10.97 -35.87
N GLU A 866 -20.79 11.29 -34.89
CA GLU A 866 -22.21 10.98 -34.93
C GLU A 866 -22.95 11.80 -36.01
N SER A 867 -22.49 13.03 -36.30
CA SER A 867 -23.03 13.82 -37.41
C SER A 867 -22.34 13.47 -38.74
N ASN A 868 -23.14 13.26 -39.78
CA ASN A 868 -22.66 13.13 -41.17
C ASN A 868 -22.60 14.51 -41.87
N GLU A 869 -22.48 15.59 -41.10
CA GLU A 869 -22.38 16.97 -41.61
C GLU A 869 -20.91 17.42 -41.55
N ALA A 870 -20.47 18.22 -42.52
CA ALA A 870 -19.08 18.64 -42.62
C ALA A 870 -18.68 19.60 -41.49
N ASN A 871 -17.68 19.22 -40.68
CA ASN A 871 -17.27 19.97 -39.50
C ASN A 871 -16.12 20.95 -39.82
N GLN A 872 -16.11 22.10 -39.14
CA GLN A 872 -14.99 23.05 -39.15
C GLN A 872 -13.95 22.65 -38.09
N LEU A 873 -12.75 22.30 -38.54
CA LEU A 873 -11.63 21.91 -37.70
C LEU A 873 -10.52 22.96 -37.75
N VAL A 874 -9.86 23.21 -36.62
CA VAL A 874 -8.69 24.08 -36.54
C VAL A 874 -7.41 23.26 -36.47
N LYS A 875 -6.45 23.69 -37.29
CA LYS A 875 -5.08 23.23 -37.32
C LYS A 875 -4.30 23.84 -36.15
N ALA A 876 -3.95 23.02 -35.17
CA ALA A 876 -3.13 23.37 -34.01
C ALA A 876 -1.71 22.82 -34.18
N GLY A 877 -0.97 23.35 -35.17
CA GLY A 877 0.34 22.82 -35.56
C GLY A 877 0.21 21.45 -36.24
N SER A 878 0.65 20.39 -35.57
CA SER A 878 0.48 18.99 -36.00
C SER A 878 -0.80 18.33 -35.49
N MET A 879 -1.51 18.96 -34.54
CA MET A 879 -2.74 18.43 -33.95
C MET A 879 -3.97 19.06 -34.61
N THR A 880 -5.09 18.35 -34.57
CA THR A 880 -6.37 18.78 -35.17
C THR A 880 -7.40 18.88 -34.06
N LYS A 881 -7.99 20.07 -33.85
CA LYS A 881 -9.01 20.28 -32.81
C LYS A 881 -10.30 20.81 -33.40
N ALA A 882 -11.42 20.22 -33.03
CA ALA A 882 -12.75 20.71 -33.40
C ALA A 882 -13.07 22.04 -32.70
N LEU A 883 -13.71 22.97 -33.42
CA LEU A 883 -14.27 24.18 -32.82
C LEU A 883 -15.67 23.92 -32.25
N SER A 884 -16.01 24.64 -31.19
CA SER A 884 -17.40 24.85 -30.78
C SER A 884 -17.97 26.05 -31.53
N ASN A 885 -19.21 25.97 -32.00
CA ASN A 885 -19.82 26.95 -32.91
C ASN A 885 -19.93 28.39 -32.35
N ASP A 886 -19.80 28.61 -31.05
CA ASP A 886 -20.01 29.92 -30.39
C ASP A 886 -18.74 30.81 -30.27
N VAL A 887 -17.57 30.39 -30.79
CA VAL A 887 -16.32 31.13 -30.59
C VAL A 887 -15.99 32.06 -31.77
N GLN A 888 -16.24 33.37 -31.61
CA GLN A 888 -15.66 34.37 -32.52
C GLN A 888 -14.14 34.51 -32.30
N ILE A 889 -13.36 34.01 -33.26
CA ILE A 889 -11.89 34.05 -33.23
C ILE A 889 -11.37 35.42 -33.69
N LYS A 890 -10.47 36.03 -32.92
CA LYS A 890 -9.93 37.39 -33.18
C LYS A 890 -8.72 37.45 -34.13
N ASN A 891 -8.17 36.32 -34.57
CA ASN A 891 -6.94 36.24 -35.36
C ASN A 891 -7.10 35.33 -36.60
N GLY A 892 -6.72 35.82 -37.78
CA GLY A 892 -6.17 35.01 -38.89
C GLY A 892 -7.11 34.04 -39.66
N PRO A 893 -7.32 34.23 -40.98
CA PRO A 893 -8.05 33.27 -41.82
C PRO A 893 -7.30 31.96 -42.18
N SER A 894 -6.15 31.66 -41.57
CA SER A 894 -5.15 30.73 -42.12
C SER A 894 -5.26 29.26 -41.72
N ASP A 895 -5.98 28.92 -40.65
CA ASP A 895 -5.84 27.62 -39.96
C ASP A 895 -7.15 26.86 -39.72
N ILE A 896 -8.26 27.28 -40.35
CA ILE A 896 -9.51 26.50 -40.38
C ILE A 896 -9.58 25.68 -41.68
N PHE A 897 -9.93 24.41 -41.58
CA PHE A 897 -10.31 23.58 -42.72
C PHE A 897 -11.65 22.88 -42.46
N VAL A 898 -12.36 22.55 -43.54
CA VAL A 898 -13.61 21.78 -43.51
C VAL A 898 -13.32 20.36 -43.97
N VAL A 899 -13.92 19.37 -43.31
CA VAL A 899 -13.81 17.96 -43.71
C VAL A 899 -15.16 17.26 -43.55
N ASP A 900 -15.46 16.37 -44.48
CA ASP A 900 -16.66 15.53 -44.42
C ASP A 900 -16.56 14.53 -43.26
N CYS A 901 -17.69 14.25 -42.63
CA CYS A 901 -17.79 13.38 -41.45
C CYS A 901 -18.61 12.12 -41.77
N VAL A 902 -18.18 10.97 -41.24
CA VAL A 902 -18.87 9.69 -41.41
C VAL A 902 -18.98 8.93 -40.09
N GLY A 903 -20.14 8.32 -39.83
CA GLY A 903 -20.31 7.42 -38.69
C GLY A 903 -19.83 5.99 -38.95
N LEU A 904 -19.18 5.36 -37.95
CA LEU A 904 -18.64 4.00 -38.10
C LEU A 904 -19.70 2.93 -38.37
N ASP A 905 -20.90 3.05 -37.81
CA ASP A 905 -22.04 2.16 -38.09
C ASP A 905 -22.48 2.25 -39.56
N ALA A 906 -22.48 3.46 -40.14
CA ALA A 906 -22.82 3.66 -41.55
C ALA A 906 -21.74 3.07 -42.48
N GLN A 907 -20.49 3.03 -42.02
CA GLN A 907 -19.37 2.39 -42.71
C GLN A 907 -19.26 0.88 -42.46
N LYS A 908 -20.17 0.25 -41.69
CA LYS A 908 -20.09 -1.18 -41.33
C LYS A 908 -19.94 -2.15 -42.51
N SER A 909 -20.41 -1.78 -43.70
CA SER A 909 -20.29 -2.57 -44.93
C SER A 909 -18.90 -2.56 -45.56
N ILE A 910 -17.99 -1.67 -45.16
CA ILE A 910 -16.62 -1.59 -45.71
C ILE A 910 -15.64 -2.50 -44.97
N PHE A 911 -15.98 -2.96 -43.76
CA PHE A 911 -15.16 -3.85 -42.95
C PHE A 911 -15.46 -5.31 -43.30
N THR A 912 -14.44 -6.16 -43.44
CA THR A 912 -14.63 -7.61 -43.66
C THR A 912 -15.52 -8.23 -42.56
N ASP A 913 -16.48 -9.05 -42.98
CA ASP A 913 -17.52 -9.66 -42.14
C ASP A 913 -18.37 -8.66 -41.30
N GLY A 914 -18.33 -7.35 -41.62
CA GLY A 914 -18.94 -6.30 -40.80
C GLY A 914 -18.37 -6.23 -39.39
N LYS A 915 -17.08 -6.55 -39.23
CA LYS A 915 -16.40 -6.76 -37.96
C LYS A 915 -15.08 -6.00 -37.88
N ILE A 916 -14.75 -5.50 -36.68
CA ILE A 916 -13.46 -4.90 -36.37
C ILE A 916 -12.79 -5.75 -35.29
N ASN A 917 -11.55 -6.21 -35.50
CA ASN A 917 -10.83 -6.96 -34.45
C ASN A 917 -10.08 -6.01 -33.50
N LEU A 918 -9.55 -4.90 -34.03
CA LEU A 918 -8.92 -3.85 -33.25
C LEU A 918 -9.34 -2.48 -33.78
N LEU A 919 -10.10 -1.74 -32.97
CA LEU A 919 -10.46 -0.34 -33.21
C LEU A 919 -9.56 0.56 -32.35
N LYS A 920 -8.80 1.46 -32.95
CA LYS A 920 -8.01 2.49 -32.27
C LYS A 920 -8.68 3.85 -32.41
N ILE A 921 -8.85 4.57 -31.30
CA ILE A 921 -9.52 5.90 -31.23
C ILE A 921 -8.59 6.86 -30.51
N ASP A 922 -8.20 7.93 -31.20
CA ASP A 922 -7.15 8.86 -30.78
C ASP A 922 -7.45 10.23 -31.41
N VAL A 923 -8.51 10.87 -30.92
CA VAL A 923 -9.07 12.11 -31.49
C VAL A 923 -9.27 13.14 -30.39
N GLU A 924 -8.47 14.21 -30.46
CA GLU A 924 -8.22 15.23 -29.43
C GLU A 924 -9.51 15.87 -28.83
N GLY A 925 -10.15 15.18 -27.88
CA GLY A 925 -11.38 15.61 -27.19
C GLY A 925 -12.68 15.31 -27.94
N LYS A 926 -12.70 14.34 -28.86
CA LYS A 926 -13.88 13.92 -29.65
C LYS A 926 -14.17 12.42 -29.63
N GLU A 927 -13.67 11.73 -28.62
CA GLU A 927 -13.74 10.28 -28.48
C GLU A 927 -15.18 9.78 -28.25
N LEU A 928 -16.03 10.54 -27.54
CA LEU A 928 -17.45 10.21 -27.37
C LEU A 928 -18.24 10.28 -28.68
N ASP A 929 -18.02 11.29 -29.54
CA ASP A 929 -18.67 11.40 -30.85
C ASP A 929 -18.37 10.18 -31.73
N VAL A 930 -17.11 9.70 -31.71
CA VAL A 930 -16.68 8.49 -32.43
C VAL A 930 -17.40 7.25 -31.88
N LEU A 931 -17.48 7.09 -30.55
CA LEU A 931 -18.18 5.97 -29.91
C LEU A 931 -19.69 5.99 -30.15
N ALA A 932 -20.33 7.16 -30.13
CA ALA A 932 -21.73 7.34 -30.50
C ALA A 932 -22.00 6.93 -31.96
N SER A 933 -21.07 7.24 -32.86
CA SER A 933 -21.14 6.82 -34.27
C SER A 933 -20.97 5.31 -34.50
N ALA A 934 -20.52 4.56 -33.49
CA ALA A 934 -20.27 3.11 -33.52
C ALA A 934 -21.27 2.31 -32.67
N ARG A 935 -22.41 2.92 -32.32
CA ARG A 935 -23.36 2.40 -31.33
C ARG A 935 -23.90 1.00 -31.67
N GLN A 936 -24.16 0.70 -32.93
CA GLN A 936 -24.59 -0.63 -33.39
C GLN A 936 -23.43 -1.62 -33.38
N LEU A 937 -22.24 -1.23 -33.84
CA LEU A 937 -21.02 -2.06 -33.80
C LEU A 937 -20.64 -2.46 -32.37
N LEU A 938 -20.77 -1.53 -31.41
CA LEU A 938 -20.59 -1.80 -29.98
C LEU A 938 -21.73 -2.68 -29.44
N ALA A 939 -22.99 -2.35 -29.70
CA ALA A 939 -24.14 -3.12 -29.20
C ALA A 939 -24.20 -4.56 -29.73
N THR A 940 -23.76 -4.85 -30.97
CA THR A 940 -23.65 -6.23 -31.46
C THR A 940 -22.37 -6.94 -31.02
N GLN A 941 -21.50 -6.25 -30.27
CA GLN A 941 -20.12 -6.63 -29.96
C GLN A 941 -19.41 -7.15 -31.22
N SER A 942 -19.37 -6.29 -32.24
CA SER A 942 -18.64 -6.46 -33.51
C SER A 942 -17.23 -5.87 -33.47
N VAL A 943 -16.89 -5.11 -32.43
CA VAL A 943 -15.50 -4.75 -32.11
C VAL A 943 -14.97 -5.76 -31.09
N ASP A 944 -13.91 -6.52 -31.40
CA ASP A 944 -13.33 -7.48 -30.43
C ASP A 944 -12.58 -6.75 -29.30
N ILE A 945 -11.62 -5.89 -29.69
CA ILE A 945 -10.79 -5.06 -28.80
C ILE A 945 -10.82 -3.61 -29.30
N LEU A 946 -10.91 -2.66 -28.36
CA LEU A 946 -10.94 -1.23 -28.60
C LEU A 946 -9.82 -0.56 -27.79
N TYR A 947 -8.96 0.22 -28.42
CA TYR A 947 -7.83 0.93 -27.80
C TYR A 947 -8.06 2.44 -27.92
N ILE A 948 -8.14 3.15 -26.80
CA ILE A 948 -8.63 4.53 -26.75
C ILE A 948 -7.80 5.38 -25.80
N GLU A 949 -7.40 6.58 -26.23
CA GLU A 949 -6.80 7.56 -25.33
C GLU A 949 -7.89 8.23 -24.49
N VAL A 950 -7.63 8.43 -23.19
CA VAL A 950 -8.57 9.09 -22.27
C VAL A 950 -7.86 10.04 -21.32
N GLY A 951 -8.56 11.10 -20.93
CA GLY A 951 -8.13 12.07 -19.94
C GLY A 951 -8.60 11.72 -18.53
N PHE A 952 -7.78 12.02 -17.52
CA PHE A 952 -8.11 11.79 -16.10
C PHE A 952 -8.51 13.06 -15.35
N ASN A 953 -8.66 14.18 -16.06
CA ASN A 953 -9.10 15.47 -15.52
C ASN A 953 -10.41 15.92 -16.21
N VAL A 954 -11.46 16.19 -15.41
CA VAL A 954 -12.78 16.66 -15.87
C VAL A 954 -12.72 18.05 -16.52
N SER A 955 -11.76 18.90 -16.16
CA SER A 955 -11.54 20.20 -16.83
C SER A 955 -10.58 20.13 -18.02
N GLY A 956 -10.12 18.93 -18.40
CA GLY A 956 -9.35 18.71 -19.61
C GLY A 956 -10.19 18.97 -20.86
N THR A 957 -9.57 19.56 -21.88
CA THR A 957 -10.21 19.76 -23.21
C THR A 957 -9.39 19.15 -24.35
N GLN A 958 -8.46 18.25 -24.03
CA GLN A 958 -7.60 17.57 -25.01
C GLN A 958 -7.94 16.07 -25.15
N GLN A 959 -8.44 15.42 -24.10
CA GLN A 959 -8.95 14.07 -24.13
C GLN A 959 -10.25 14.01 -23.34
N THR A 960 -11.22 13.19 -23.76
CA THR A 960 -12.48 13.01 -23.00
C THR A 960 -12.23 12.31 -21.65
N TYR A 961 -13.01 12.66 -20.64
CA TYR A 961 -12.85 12.13 -19.28
C TYR A 961 -13.15 10.62 -19.19
N PHE A 962 -12.20 9.86 -18.63
CA PHE A 962 -12.24 8.40 -18.53
C PHE A 962 -13.57 7.83 -18.01
N ALA A 963 -14.17 8.42 -16.97
CA ALA A 963 -15.38 7.88 -16.34
C ALA A 963 -16.67 8.03 -17.18
N GLU A 964 -16.61 8.77 -18.29
CA GLU A 964 -17.70 8.88 -19.26
C GLU A 964 -17.54 7.83 -20.37
N ILE A 965 -16.31 7.68 -20.87
CA ILE A 965 -15.90 6.63 -21.81
C ILE A 965 -16.14 5.23 -21.21
N ASP A 966 -15.66 4.97 -19.99
CA ASP A 966 -15.83 3.69 -19.30
C ASP A 966 -17.32 3.37 -19.04
N ARG A 967 -18.11 4.36 -18.62
CA ARG A 967 -19.56 4.19 -18.42
C ARG A 967 -20.28 3.83 -19.71
N LEU A 968 -19.94 4.48 -20.83
CA LEU A 968 -20.52 4.19 -22.13
C LEU A 968 -20.11 2.78 -22.61
N LEU A 969 -18.82 2.44 -22.55
CA LEU A 969 -18.32 1.14 -22.99
C LEU A 969 -18.84 -0.02 -22.14
N GLN A 970 -18.88 0.12 -20.81
CA GLN A 970 -19.48 -0.89 -19.92
C GLN A 970 -20.98 -1.08 -20.20
N SER A 971 -21.71 -0.04 -20.65
CA SER A 971 -23.13 -0.19 -21.04
C SER A 971 -23.36 -1.09 -22.27
N PHE A 972 -22.33 -1.29 -23.11
CA PHE A 972 -22.34 -2.24 -24.22
C PHE A 972 -21.63 -3.57 -23.90
N GLY A 973 -21.24 -3.80 -22.65
CA GLY A 973 -20.53 -5.02 -22.24
C GLY A 973 -19.06 -5.06 -22.67
N TYR A 974 -18.40 -3.92 -22.82
CA TYR A 974 -16.94 -3.82 -22.95
C TYR A 974 -16.32 -3.60 -21.58
N ARG A 975 -15.24 -4.30 -21.25
CA ARG A 975 -14.53 -4.18 -19.97
C ARG A 975 -13.05 -3.86 -20.22
N VAL A 976 -12.42 -3.10 -19.31
CA VAL A 976 -10.99 -2.80 -19.38
C VAL A 976 -10.18 -4.10 -19.38
N LEU A 977 -9.41 -4.31 -20.43
CA LEU A 977 -8.39 -5.37 -20.54
C LEU A 977 -7.13 -4.93 -19.79
N ARG A 978 -6.62 -3.73 -20.12
CA ARG A 978 -5.35 -3.19 -19.59
C ARG A 978 -5.20 -1.69 -19.91
N ILE A 979 -4.40 -1.01 -19.09
CA ILE A 979 -3.99 0.40 -19.27
C ILE A 979 -2.52 0.44 -19.71
N TYR A 980 -2.20 1.35 -20.64
CA TYR A 980 -0.92 1.55 -21.31
C TYR A 980 -0.58 3.05 -21.37
N GLU A 981 0.67 3.38 -21.72
CA GLU A 981 1.12 4.74 -22.09
C GLU A 981 0.71 5.87 -21.14
N GLN A 982 0.73 5.60 -19.83
CA GLN A 982 0.38 6.58 -18.81
C GLN A 982 1.32 7.80 -18.91
N LYS A 983 0.75 9.01 -19.03
CA LYS A 983 1.50 10.27 -19.01
C LYS A 983 0.93 11.20 -17.93
N GLU A 984 1.81 11.62 -17.03
CA GLU A 984 1.53 12.62 -16.00
C GLU A 984 1.37 14.02 -16.62
N GLU A 985 0.97 15.00 -15.81
CA GLU A 985 0.84 16.40 -16.23
C GLU A 985 2.20 17.00 -16.64
N TRP A 986 2.20 17.97 -17.57
CA TRP A 986 3.43 18.52 -18.17
C TRP A 986 4.16 19.56 -17.27
N MET A 987 4.46 19.17 -16.03
CA MET A 987 5.48 19.78 -15.17
C MET A 987 6.17 18.66 -14.39
N SER A 988 7.49 18.73 -14.22
CA SER A 988 8.33 17.70 -13.56
C SER A 988 7.94 17.33 -12.12
N ASP A 989 7.04 18.11 -11.53
CA ASP A 989 6.71 18.12 -10.11
C ASP A 989 5.24 17.70 -9.85
N SER A 990 4.48 17.36 -10.90
CA SER A 990 3.06 17.02 -10.82
C SER A 990 2.79 15.51 -10.93
N PRO A 991 2.55 14.79 -9.81
CA PRO A 991 2.31 13.34 -9.81
C PRO A 991 0.87 12.96 -10.24
N LEU A 992 0.20 13.84 -10.99
CA LEU A 992 -1.18 13.64 -11.43
C LEU A 992 -1.17 13.05 -12.84
N LEU A 993 -1.82 11.90 -13.01
CA LEU A 993 -2.05 11.30 -14.31
C LEU A 993 -2.90 12.25 -15.17
N ARG A 994 -2.38 12.67 -16.33
CA ARG A 994 -3.09 13.53 -17.28
C ARG A 994 -3.94 12.70 -18.23
N ARG A 995 -3.30 11.70 -18.84
CA ARG A 995 -3.89 10.80 -19.84
C ARG A 995 -3.27 9.40 -19.78
N ALA A 996 -3.99 8.42 -20.31
CA ALA A 996 -3.46 7.08 -20.60
C ALA A 996 -4.21 6.47 -21.79
N ASN A 997 -3.59 5.48 -22.43
CA ASN A 997 -4.25 4.66 -23.45
C ASN A 997 -4.83 3.40 -22.82
N ILE A 998 -6.10 3.09 -23.08
CA ILE A 998 -6.80 1.96 -22.45
C ILE A 998 -7.30 0.99 -23.51
N ALA A 999 -6.95 -0.29 -23.37
CA ALA A 999 -7.60 -1.35 -24.11
C ALA A 999 -8.85 -1.84 -23.37
N TYR A 1000 -9.98 -1.85 -24.05
CA TYR A 1000 -11.21 -2.54 -23.68
C TYR A 1000 -11.38 -3.79 -24.54
N MET A 1001 -11.99 -4.83 -23.99
CA MET A 1001 -12.35 -6.05 -24.68
C MET A 1001 -13.85 -6.29 -24.55
N SER A 1002 -14.51 -6.74 -25.63
CA SER A 1002 -15.92 -7.14 -25.56
C SER A 1002 -16.08 -8.44 -24.76
N GLU A 1003 -17.10 -8.51 -23.90
CA GLU A 1003 -17.39 -9.68 -23.07
C GLU A 1003 -17.59 -10.96 -23.91
N LYS A 1004 -18.25 -10.85 -25.07
CA LYS A 1004 -18.40 -11.92 -26.08
C LYS A 1004 -17.05 -12.43 -26.59
N PHE A 1005 -16.07 -11.56 -26.84
CA PHE A 1005 -14.74 -11.98 -27.27
C PHE A 1005 -13.92 -12.56 -26.12
N ALA A 1006 -14.00 -11.97 -24.93
CA ALA A 1006 -13.33 -12.45 -23.72
C ALA A 1006 -13.79 -13.86 -23.33
N ASN A 1007 -15.11 -14.09 -23.29
CA ASN A 1007 -15.71 -15.39 -22.99
C ASN A 1007 -15.38 -16.46 -24.05
N ALA A 1008 -15.15 -16.06 -25.32
CA ALA A 1008 -14.68 -16.94 -26.37
C ALA A 1008 -13.16 -17.24 -26.33
N HIS A 1009 -12.37 -16.48 -25.56
CA HIS A 1009 -10.91 -16.64 -25.45
C HIS A 1009 -10.40 -16.63 -23.99
N PRO A 1010 -10.81 -17.56 -23.12
CA PRO A 1010 -10.37 -17.59 -21.72
C PRO A 1010 -8.85 -17.65 -21.57
N LEU A 1011 -8.29 -16.76 -20.76
CA LEU A 1011 -6.84 -16.52 -20.66
C LEU A 1011 -6.01 -17.78 -20.37
N THR A 1012 -6.51 -18.68 -19.52
CA THR A 1012 -5.86 -19.97 -19.21
C THR A 1012 -5.76 -20.85 -20.45
N LEU A 1013 -6.87 -21.04 -21.16
CA LEU A 1013 -6.94 -21.88 -22.37
C LEU A 1013 -6.12 -21.28 -23.51
N MET A 1014 -6.07 -19.96 -23.64
CA MET A 1014 -5.20 -19.28 -24.62
C MET A 1014 -3.70 -19.50 -24.32
N ARG A 1015 -3.30 -19.52 -23.05
CA ARG A 1015 -1.93 -19.83 -22.63
C ARG A 1015 -1.59 -21.31 -22.84
N GLU A 1016 -2.47 -22.23 -22.46
CA GLU A 1016 -2.30 -23.66 -22.69
C GLU A 1016 -2.18 -23.99 -24.19
N LEU A 1017 -2.97 -23.35 -25.05
CA LEU A 1017 -2.85 -23.48 -26.51
C LEU A 1017 -1.54 -22.89 -27.06
N GLN A 1018 -0.98 -21.84 -26.45
CA GLN A 1018 0.34 -21.33 -26.83
C GLN A 1018 1.47 -22.28 -26.39
N ASP A 1019 1.43 -22.80 -25.16
CA ASP A 1019 2.39 -23.78 -24.65
C ASP A 1019 2.36 -25.09 -25.47
N LEU A 1020 1.16 -25.58 -25.83
CA LEU A 1020 0.99 -26.75 -26.69
C LEU A 1020 1.54 -26.50 -28.11
N LYS A 1021 1.30 -25.32 -28.69
CA LYS A 1021 1.88 -24.95 -29.99
C LYS A 1021 3.41 -24.80 -29.91
N ALA A 1022 3.95 -24.27 -28.83
CA ALA A 1022 5.40 -24.17 -28.61
C ALA A 1022 6.03 -25.56 -28.56
N ARG A 1023 5.51 -26.46 -27.72
CA ARG A 1023 5.98 -27.86 -27.62
C ARG A 1023 5.82 -28.63 -28.92
N LEU A 1024 4.73 -28.42 -29.66
CA LEU A 1024 4.54 -29.03 -30.98
C LEU A 1024 5.59 -28.54 -31.99
N ASN A 1025 5.91 -27.26 -31.99
CA ASN A 1025 6.96 -26.70 -32.84
C ASN A 1025 8.36 -27.19 -32.44
N GLU A 1026 8.63 -27.36 -31.14
CA GLU A 1026 9.88 -27.97 -30.65
C GLU A 1026 10.01 -29.43 -31.07
N LEU A 1027 8.94 -30.22 -30.94
CA LEU A 1027 8.89 -31.62 -31.40
C LEU A 1027 9.08 -31.73 -32.91
N MET A 1028 8.40 -30.91 -33.70
CA MET A 1028 8.58 -30.82 -35.16
C MET A 1028 10.01 -30.41 -35.54
N ALA A 1029 10.65 -29.55 -34.74
CA ALA A 1029 12.03 -29.14 -34.94
C ALA A 1029 13.04 -30.25 -34.60
N SER A 1030 12.81 -31.08 -33.58
CA SER A 1030 13.62 -32.29 -33.33
C SER A 1030 13.43 -33.34 -34.44
N ASP A 1031 12.19 -33.59 -34.85
CA ASP A 1031 11.89 -34.54 -35.95
C ASP A 1031 12.54 -34.13 -37.28
N SER A 1032 12.82 -32.83 -37.47
CA SER A 1032 13.56 -32.30 -38.62
C SER A 1032 15.09 -32.42 -38.52
N LYS A 1033 15.62 -32.66 -37.31
CA LYS A 1033 17.06 -32.89 -37.06
C LYS A 1033 17.43 -34.36 -37.17
N ASP A 1034 16.57 -35.26 -36.69
CA ASP A 1034 16.79 -36.71 -36.76
C ASP A 1034 16.53 -37.30 -38.17
N LYS A 1035 16.28 -36.42 -39.17
CA LYS A 1035 16.10 -36.73 -40.59
C LYS A 1035 17.13 -36.03 -41.49
N LYS A 1036 18.30 -35.68 -40.94
CA LYS A 1036 19.47 -35.14 -41.65
C LYS A 1036 20.76 -35.85 -41.25
#